data_AF-A0A9W6FBA2-F1
#
_entry.id   AF-A0A9W6FBA2-F1
#
_cell.length_a   1.000
_cell.length_b   1.000
_cell.length_c   1.000
_cell.angle_alpha   90.00
_cell.angle_beta   90.00
_cell.angle_gamma   90.00
#
_symmetry.space_group_name_H-M   'P 1'
#
loop_
_entity.id
_entity.type
_entity.pdbx_description
1 polymer ?
#
loop_
_entity_poly.entity_id
_entity_poly.type
_entity_poly.pdbx_seq_one_letter_code
_entity_poly.pdbx_strand_id
1 'polypeptide(L)'
;MFWRGGSDPGRDVLAELPSHLTWDGLHREVQRRHGKPIHIKPAPAGLGHDVTGLWLEKAERSWIFHAAGESELLRRHVILHEYGHILLMHGGCGSFARGLLMSLGEVLSLLKAVACIFAAVAVAVRLPRVLKRRRVDFVWVGTVLAALAFAANGVMVPERTVDAWLGGENMFHLVRNLLALSAVWCLRAALVQSLKRRDWSRSRTMREAAIGSALLLGLMAAFFSIDRGPTSGAFIPDHLAQGGTLVYTLLIMAMGTWNAADVARVAFRELTLRQPGHDPLLWPALLGLGVGGSLLVLGCTLEAGYAVLGYAGTWDAVAVALRASFGPVFLPGAVLVCLAVAWLGLYAQGRRLKIGLRMDILRIAPVWAQLGADRWSPGGRPPGWRSALSADPQTVLYSAVIAVEDALRAENRTATEAFQPPVLLAALLIALPWGANPSAASLWWGISAALIVCGIPLAVVLMLVRRGILTDHHVSVKEHRRPVMAGVLVLVLSYLAAAILLQGPIEIVALLVATFLAGLVIAVVSPWWKISGHGMMMGGTIVALTTSWGVVGLLFVPVGLAVCWSRIRLQDHTGPQHLRLDRDMRRNHVGDANRERSAQILADKINLLLDTLRTEAGQPYDFTTIQQGLKDRGVAISRTKWHYLKTADIRVRPDEKLLRALGEVFGVDPRYLVQEDGPLPQQVEQELHTVRALRRAEVRNFAARALGQIDPEGLQAILDVIEKDQHEP
;
A
#
# COMPACT_ATOMS: atom_id res chain seq x y z
N MET A 1 -24.62 43.95 -15.93
CA MET A 1 -25.68 44.98 -16.01
C MET A 1 -25.15 46.10 -16.91
N PHE A 2 -25.97 46.53 -17.87
CA PHE A 2 -25.62 47.32 -19.05
C PHE A 2 -24.97 48.69 -18.76
N TRP A 3 -23.95 49.05 -19.55
CA TRP A 3 -23.44 50.42 -19.69
C TRP A 3 -24.29 51.15 -20.75
N ARG A 4 -25.00 52.21 -20.35
CA ARG A 4 -25.57 53.20 -21.27
C ARG A 4 -25.09 54.59 -20.85
N GLY A 5 -24.47 55.28 -21.81
CA GLY A 5 -24.54 56.74 -21.99
C GLY A 5 -24.10 57.63 -20.84
N GLY A 6 -22.85 58.06 -20.87
CA GLY A 6 -22.34 59.24 -20.17
C GLY A 6 -20.99 59.62 -20.79
N SER A 7 -20.82 60.89 -21.17
CA SER A 7 -19.60 61.46 -21.76
C SER A 7 -18.35 61.05 -20.99
N ASP A 8 -17.37 60.47 -21.69
CA ASP A 8 -16.08 60.02 -21.14
C ASP A 8 -15.23 61.24 -20.72
N PRO A 9 -15.09 61.54 -19.41
CA PRO A 9 -14.34 62.71 -18.95
C PRO A 9 -12.83 62.56 -19.19
N GLY A 10 -12.33 61.35 -19.51
CA GLY A 10 -10.91 61.09 -19.71
C GLY A 10 -10.35 61.57 -21.05
N ARG A 11 -11.20 61.76 -22.08
CA ARG A 11 -10.75 62.16 -23.43
C ARG A 11 -10.32 63.63 -23.54
N ASP A 12 -10.95 64.54 -22.79
CA ASP A 12 -10.60 65.97 -22.81
C ASP A 12 -9.35 66.29 -21.98
N VAL A 13 -8.99 65.45 -21.00
CA VAL A 13 -7.86 65.71 -20.09
C VAL A 13 -6.51 65.69 -20.83
N LEU A 14 -6.35 64.82 -21.83
CA LEU A 14 -5.09 64.65 -22.57
C LEU A 14 -4.99 65.53 -23.83
N ALA A 15 -6.10 66.08 -24.33
CA ALA A 15 -6.13 66.83 -25.59
C ALA A 15 -5.52 68.25 -25.50
N GLU A 16 -5.35 68.79 -24.30
CA GLU A 16 -4.87 70.17 -24.05
C GLU A 16 -3.47 70.25 -23.38
N LEU A 17 -2.71 69.15 -23.35
CA LEU A 17 -1.36 69.18 -22.79
C LEU A 17 -0.36 69.79 -23.81
N PRO A 18 0.53 70.71 -23.40
CA PRO A 18 1.54 71.27 -24.30
C PRO A 18 2.44 70.18 -24.91
N SER A 19 2.91 70.41 -26.15
CA SER A 19 3.70 69.44 -26.92
C SER A 19 5.04 69.04 -26.28
N HIS A 20 5.52 69.81 -25.31
CA HIS A 20 6.70 69.49 -24.50
C HIS A 20 6.40 69.71 -23.01
N LEU A 21 6.46 68.62 -22.23
CA LEU A 21 6.24 68.65 -20.78
C LEU A 21 7.55 68.36 -20.02
N THR A 22 7.94 69.27 -19.12
CA THR A 22 8.96 69.01 -18.11
C THR A 22 8.30 68.50 -16.82
N TRP A 23 9.05 67.83 -15.95
CA TRP A 23 8.54 67.31 -14.67
C TRP A 23 7.87 68.40 -13.81
N ASP A 24 8.53 69.55 -13.67
CA ASP A 24 8.00 70.69 -12.92
C ASP A 24 6.86 71.40 -13.64
N GLY A 25 6.81 71.31 -14.98
CA GLY A 25 5.68 71.78 -15.79
C GLY A 25 4.44 70.93 -15.58
N LEU A 26 4.60 69.60 -15.56
CA LEU A 26 3.53 68.64 -15.30
C LEU A 26 2.94 68.83 -13.91
N HIS A 27 3.78 68.93 -12.87
CA HIS A 27 3.30 69.11 -11.49
C HIS A 27 2.44 70.38 -11.34
N ARG A 28 2.89 71.51 -11.93
CA ARG A 28 2.14 72.78 -11.92
C ARG A 28 0.82 72.68 -12.66
N GLU A 29 0.80 72.02 -13.81
CA GLU A 29 -0.42 71.86 -14.60
C GLU A 29 -1.45 70.96 -13.89
N VAL A 30 -1.00 69.89 -13.25
CA VAL A 30 -1.86 69.03 -12.41
C VAL A 30 -2.41 69.82 -11.23
N GLN A 31 -1.60 70.61 -10.52
CA GLN A 31 -2.08 71.48 -9.43
C GLN A 31 -3.10 72.52 -9.91
N ARG A 32 -2.87 73.15 -11.07
CA ARG A 32 -3.77 74.13 -11.67
C ARG A 32 -5.13 73.52 -11.99
N ARG A 33 -5.15 72.32 -12.59
CA ARG A 33 -6.39 71.61 -12.94
C ARG A 33 -7.10 71.02 -11.72
N HIS A 34 -6.35 70.57 -10.74
CA HIS A 34 -6.90 70.10 -9.47
C HIS A 34 -7.48 71.24 -8.61
N GLY A 35 -7.01 72.47 -8.81
CA GLY A 35 -7.50 73.67 -8.10
C GLY A 35 -6.99 73.79 -6.66
N LYS A 36 -6.04 72.95 -6.24
CA LYS A 36 -5.41 72.98 -4.91
C LYS A 36 -3.92 72.63 -4.98
N PRO A 37 -3.08 73.15 -4.06
CA PRO A 37 -1.68 72.77 -3.98
C PRO A 37 -1.52 71.29 -3.60
N ILE A 38 -0.58 70.62 -4.26
CA ILE A 38 -0.24 69.20 -4.06
C ILE A 38 1.16 69.11 -3.47
N HIS A 39 1.30 68.58 -2.26
CA HIS A 39 2.60 68.38 -1.60
C HIS A 39 3.05 66.94 -1.72
N ILE A 40 4.25 66.73 -2.27
CA ILE A 40 4.88 65.40 -2.37
C ILE A 40 5.88 65.25 -1.22
N LYS A 41 5.73 64.22 -0.39
CA LYS A 41 6.65 63.93 0.71
C LYS A 41 6.95 62.44 0.85
N PRO A 42 8.11 62.05 1.41
CA PRO A 42 8.31 60.69 1.85
C PRO A 42 7.31 60.35 2.97
N ALA A 43 6.82 59.13 2.98
CA ALA A 43 5.92 58.63 4.02
C ALA A 43 6.61 58.67 5.40
N PRO A 44 5.95 59.18 6.45
CA PRO A 44 6.53 59.24 7.80
C PRO A 44 6.70 57.83 8.39
N ALA A 45 7.76 57.64 9.19
CA ALA A 45 8.06 56.37 9.84
C ALA A 45 6.89 55.95 10.77
N GLY A 46 6.07 55.00 10.32
CA GLY A 46 4.88 54.52 11.04
C GLY A 46 3.67 54.25 10.14
N LEU A 47 3.59 54.91 8.98
CA LEU A 47 2.70 54.45 7.89
C LEU A 47 3.41 53.27 7.21
N GLY A 48 2.83 52.07 7.32
CA GLY A 48 3.46 50.81 6.91
C GLY A 48 4.15 50.87 5.53
N HIS A 49 5.29 50.20 5.39
CA HIS A 49 6.10 50.16 4.16
C HIS A 49 5.40 49.53 2.95
N ASP A 50 4.15 49.07 3.09
CA ASP A 50 3.33 48.50 2.01
C ASP A 50 2.61 49.59 1.16
N VAL A 51 2.74 50.86 1.55
CA VAL A 51 2.20 51.98 0.78
C VAL A 51 3.22 52.41 -0.27
N THR A 52 3.08 51.90 -1.49
CA THR A 52 3.87 52.31 -2.66
C THR A 52 3.59 53.76 -3.07
N GLY A 53 2.33 54.21 -2.93
CA GLY A 53 1.89 55.58 -3.13
C GLY A 53 0.57 55.83 -2.40
N LEU A 54 0.42 57.01 -1.79
CA LEU A 54 -0.81 57.40 -1.12
C LEU A 54 -1.15 58.87 -1.38
N TRP A 55 -2.21 59.09 -2.13
CA TRP A 55 -2.86 60.39 -2.21
C TRP A 55 -3.86 60.58 -1.04
N LEU A 56 -3.67 61.67 -0.30
CA LEU A 56 -4.56 62.14 0.75
C LEU A 56 -5.12 63.51 0.39
N GLU A 57 -6.43 63.55 0.19
CA GLU A 57 -7.17 64.76 -0.17
C GLU A 57 -7.68 65.49 1.08
N LYS A 58 -7.44 66.80 1.17
CA LYS A 58 -8.01 67.68 2.21
C LYS A 58 -8.70 68.89 1.56
N ALA A 59 -9.50 69.60 2.34
CA ALA A 59 -10.32 70.71 1.85
C ALA A 59 -9.50 71.78 1.10
N GLU A 60 -8.29 72.10 1.58
CA GLU A 60 -7.47 73.19 1.02
C GLU A 60 -6.18 72.74 0.32
N ARG A 61 -5.78 71.47 0.46
CA ARG A 61 -4.51 70.94 -0.09
C ARG A 61 -4.52 69.43 -0.20
N SER A 62 -3.65 68.91 -1.04
CA SER A 62 -3.51 67.46 -1.26
C SER A 62 -2.09 67.01 -0.95
N TRP A 63 -1.95 65.78 -0.51
CA TRP A 63 -0.65 65.19 -0.18
C TRP A 63 -0.46 63.92 -0.96
N ILE A 64 0.73 63.74 -1.53
CA ILE A 64 1.17 62.48 -2.11
C ILE A 64 2.34 61.98 -1.26
N PHE A 65 2.15 60.83 -0.63
CA PHE A 65 3.18 60.13 0.11
C PHE A 65 3.77 59.01 -0.76
N HIS A 66 5.10 58.95 -0.85
CA HIS A 66 5.83 57.86 -1.49
C HIS A 66 6.76 57.17 -0.48
N ALA A 67 7.14 55.91 -0.72
CA ALA A 67 8.01 55.22 0.22
C ALA A 67 9.41 55.87 0.31
N ALA A 68 10.01 55.82 1.51
CA ALA A 68 11.35 56.34 1.75
C ALA A 68 12.41 55.35 1.24
N GLY A 69 13.35 55.82 0.42
CA GLY A 69 14.46 55.00 -0.12
C GLY A 69 14.27 54.42 -1.52
N GLU A 70 13.19 54.77 -2.23
CA GLU A 70 12.96 54.33 -3.62
C GLU A 70 13.92 54.98 -4.62
N SER A 71 14.21 54.26 -5.71
CA SER A 71 14.93 54.81 -6.86
C SER A 71 14.14 55.98 -7.49
N GLU A 72 14.85 56.96 -8.07
CA GLU A 72 14.20 58.17 -8.61
C GLU A 72 13.14 57.85 -9.67
N LEU A 73 13.36 56.79 -10.45
CA LEU A 73 12.47 56.36 -11.53
C LEU A 73 11.18 55.74 -10.98
N LEU A 74 11.27 54.90 -9.95
CA LEU A 74 10.10 54.32 -9.27
C LEU A 74 9.29 55.42 -8.57
N ARG A 75 9.97 56.33 -7.86
CA ARG A 75 9.34 57.49 -7.20
C ARG A 75 8.54 58.32 -8.20
N ARG A 76 9.11 58.63 -9.37
CA ARG A 76 8.41 59.38 -10.43
C ARG A 76 7.22 58.61 -10.98
N HIS A 77 7.34 57.30 -11.19
CA HIS A 77 6.23 56.46 -11.66
C HIS A 77 5.05 56.45 -10.68
N VAL A 78 5.33 56.30 -9.38
CA VAL A 78 4.31 56.37 -8.31
C VAL A 78 3.60 57.72 -8.31
N ILE A 79 4.36 58.83 -8.37
CA ILE A 79 3.78 60.17 -8.37
C ILE A 79 2.91 60.39 -9.61
N LEU A 80 3.34 59.92 -10.78
CA LEU A 80 2.55 59.98 -12.02
C LEU A 80 1.25 59.19 -11.93
N HIS A 81 1.26 58.03 -11.27
CA HIS A 81 0.08 57.22 -11.01
C HIS A 81 -0.95 57.99 -10.15
N GLU A 82 -0.49 58.65 -9.08
CA GLU A 82 -1.35 59.46 -8.20
C GLU A 82 -1.88 60.71 -8.91
N TYR A 83 -1.11 61.36 -9.79
CA TYR A 83 -1.64 62.43 -10.65
C TYR A 83 -2.79 61.96 -11.54
N GLY A 84 -2.75 60.71 -12.02
CA GLY A 84 -3.84 60.11 -12.76
C GLY A 84 -5.14 60.03 -11.94
N HIS A 85 -5.05 59.63 -10.67
CA HIS A 85 -6.20 59.62 -9.76
C HIS A 85 -6.76 61.02 -9.50
N ILE A 86 -5.87 62.00 -9.31
CA ILE A 86 -6.21 63.40 -9.07
C ILE A 86 -6.94 64.00 -10.28
N LEU A 87 -6.39 63.85 -11.49
CA LEU A 87 -6.97 64.43 -12.70
C LEU A 87 -8.30 63.78 -13.11
N LEU A 88 -8.45 62.48 -12.86
CA LEU A 88 -9.67 61.73 -13.20
C LEU A 88 -10.70 61.75 -12.07
N MET A 89 -10.43 62.42 -10.94
CA MET A 89 -11.32 62.58 -9.79
C MET A 89 -12.00 61.27 -9.33
N HIS A 90 -11.28 60.15 -9.42
CA HIS A 90 -11.79 58.86 -8.96
C HIS A 90 -10.97 58.36 -7.79
N GLY A 91 -11.67 57.99 -6.70
CA GLY A 91 -11.07 57.40 -5.51
C GLY A 91 -10.60 55.97 -5.79
N GLY A 92 -9.42 55.85 -6.38
CA GLY A 92 -8.67 54.60 -6.54
C GLY A 92 -9.21 53.65 -7.62
N CYS A 93 -8.45 53.48 -8.69
CA CYS A 93 -8.57 52.33 -9.59
C CYS A 93 -7.98 51.11 -8.87
N GLY A 94 -8.72 50.58 -7.89
CA GLY A 94 -8.15 49.58 -6.98
C GLY A 94 -9.15 48.63 -6.36
N SER A 95 -10.40 48.98 -6.10
CA SER A 95 -11.26 48.13 -5.26
C SER A 95 -11.41 46.68 -5.75
N PHE A 96 -11.50 46.46 -7.07
CA PHE A 96 -11.64 45.11 -7.63
C PHE A 96 -10.30 44.37 -7.82
N ALA A 97 -9.29 45.01 -8.43
CA ALA A 97 -7.98 44.40 -8.65
C ALA A 97 -7.16 44.24 -7.34
N ARG A 98 -7.25 45.23 -6.44
CA ARG A 98 -6.63 45.21 -5.10
C ARG A 98 -7.36 44.22 -4.18
N GLY A 99 -8.69 44.05 -4.33
CA GLY A 99 -9.45 42.98 -3.65
C GLY A 99 -9.11 41.58 -4.16
N LEU A 100 -8.90 41.40 -5.47
CA LEU A 100 -8.45 40.14 -6.07
C LEU A 100 -6.97 39.83 -5.74
N LEU A 101 -6.11 40.84 -5.70
CA LEU A 101 -4.70 40.71 -5.32
C LEU A 101 -4.52 40.49 -3.81
N MET A 102 -5.32 41.14 -2.96
CA MET A 102 -5.37 40.85 -1.53
C MET A 102 -5.87 39.43 -1.27
N SER A 103 -6.97 39.00 -1.91
CA SER A 103 -7.46 37.63 -1.75
C SER A 103 -6.48 36.58 -2.28
N LEU A 104 -5.80 36.84 -3.40
CA LEU A 104 -4.74 35.97 -3.90
C LEU A 104 -3.53 35.94 -2.95
N GLY A 105 -3.11 37.07 -2.40
CA GLY A 105 -2.02 37.16 -1.43
C GLY A 105 -2.32 36.42 -0.12
N GLU A 106 -3.55 36.51 0.38
CA GLU A 106 -4.05 35.77 1.54
C GLU A 106 -4.07 34.26 1.27
N VAL A 107 -4.56 33.85 0.09
CA VAL A 107 -4.57 32.44 -0.34
C VAL A 107 -3.14 31.90 -0.45
N LEU A 108 -2.21 32.65 -1.05
CA LEU A 108 -0.81 32.24 -1.15
C LEU A 108 -0.14 32.15 0.24
N SER A 109 -0.49 33.03 1.17
CA SER A 109 0.00 32.99 2.55
C SER A 109 -0.56 31.79 3.32
N LEU A 110 -1.85 31.47 3.14
CA LEU A 110 -2.48 30.27 3.68
C LEU A 110 -1.80 29.00 3.14
N LEU A 111 -1.55 28.93 1.84
CA LEU A 111 -0.87 27.79 1.21
C LEU A 111 0.55 27.57 1.78
N LYS A 112 1.29 28.66 2.05
CA LYS A 112 2.60 28.59 2.72
C LYS A 112 2.48 28.03 4.15
N ALA A 113 1.52 28.51 4.93
CA ALA A 113 1.29 28.04 6.30
C ALA A 113 0.91 26.55 6.33
N VAL A 114 0.01 26.14 5.44
CA VAL A 114 -0.40 24.74 5.27
C VAL A 114 0.80 23.86 4.93
N ALA A 115 1.64 24.26 3.95
CA ALA A 115 2.85 23.51 3.59
C ALA A 115 3.80 23.34 4.78
N CYS A 116 4.00 24.39 5.58
CA CYS A 116 4.84 24.36 6.78
C CYS A 116 4.31 23.37 7.82
N ILE A 117 3.00 23.39 8.12
CA ILE A 117 2.36 22.49 9.08
C ILE A 117 2.51 21.04 8.62
N PHE A 118 2.21 20.75 7.35
CA PHE A 118 2.34 19.39 6.81
C PHE A 118 3.78 18.88 6.85
N ALA A 119 4.77 19.73 6.53
CA ALA A 119 6.18 19.38 6.65
C ALA A 119 6.56 19.07 8.11
N ALA A 120 6.11 19.87 9.08
CA ALA A 120 6.35 19.63 10.50
C ALA A 120 5.71 18.33 11.00
N VAL A 121 4.46 18.06 10.62
CA VAL A 121 3.77 16.79 10.93
C VAL A 121 4.54 15.61 10.33
N ALA A 122 5.02 15.72 9.09
CA ALA A 122 5.80 14.67 8.46
C ALA A 122 7.13 14.39 9.19
N VAL A 123 7.79 15.41 9.73
CA VAL A 123 8.97 15.25 10.60
C VAL A 123 8.60 14.52 11.90
N ALA A 124 7.54 14.96 12.59
CA ALA A 124 7.10 14.38 13.85
C ALA A 124 6.72 12.90 13.72
N VAL A 125 5.96 12.54 12.68
CA VAL A 125 5.57 11.15 12.39
C VAL A 125 6.79 10.25 12.14
N ARG A 126 7.88 10.79 11.60
CA ARG A 126 9.09 10.02 11.25
C ARG A 126 10.14 10.01 12.36
N LEU A 127 10.07 10.91 13.35
CA LEU A 127 11.05 11.05 14.43
C LEU A 127 11.30 9.75 15.23
N PRO A 128 10.28 8.96 15.64
CA PRO A 128 10.51 7.72 16.40
C PRO A 128 11.37 6.69 15.63
N ARG A 129 11.30 6.71 14.29
CA ARG A 129 12.04 5.78 13.43
C ARG A 129 13.54 6.08 13.41
N VAL A 130 13.91 7.35 13.36
CA VAL A 130 15.31 7.79 13.36
C VAL A 130 15.95 7.50 14.71
N LEU A 131 15.24 7.82 15.80
CA LEU A 131 15.69 7.53 17.16
C LEU A 131 15.92 6.03 17.39
N LYS A 132 14.99 5.17 16.93
CA LYS A 132 15.10 3.71 17.12
C LYS A 132 16.18 3.05 16.26
N ARG A 133 16.43 3.54 15.05
CA ARG A 133 17.41 2.94 14.11
C ARG A 133 18.81 3.53 14.21
N ARG A 134 18.99 4.65 14.94
CA ARG A 134 20.23 5.46 14.96
C ARG A 134 20.83 5.68 13.57
N ARG A 135 19.96 5.78 12.54
CA ARG A 135 20.35 6.04 11.15
C ARG A 135 19.46 7.13 10.59
N VAL A 136 20.11 8.16 10.09
CA VAL A 136 19.48 9.26 9.38
C VAL A 136 19.42 8.89 7.89
N ASP A 137 18.23 8.85 7.31
CA ASP A 137 18.05 8.64 5.88
C ASP A 137 17.85 9.99 5.15
N PHE A 138 18.18 10.04 3.86
CA PHE A 138 18.03 11.25 3.03
C PHE A 138 16.59 11.78 3.03
N VAL A 139 15.61 10.90 3.21
CA VAL A 139 14.19 11.27 3.25
C VAL A 139 13.92 12.13 4.48
N TRP A 140 14.42 11.74 5.66
CA TRP A 140 14.21 12.49 6.90
C TRP A 140 14.93 13.84 6.86
N VAL A 141 16.20 13.87 6.41
CA VAL A 141 16.97 15.11 6.22
C VAL A 141 16.22 16.07 5.29
N GLY A 142 15.76 15.57 4.14
CA GLY A 142 14.99 16.39 3.19
C GLY A 142 13.68 16.92 3.76
N THR A 143 13.00 16.15 4.61
CA THR A 143 11.74 16.59 5.25
C THR A 143 11.99 17.68 6.29
N VAL A 144 13.07 17.56 7.07
CA VAL A 144 13.49 18.59 8.04
C VAL A 144 13.91 19.88 7.33
N LEU A 145 14.74 19.77 6.29
CA LEU A 145 15.15 20.92 5.49
C LEU A 145 13.94 21.60 4.81
N ALA A 146 12.96 20.83 4.34
CA ALA A 146 11.73 21.38 3.77
C ALA A 146 10.93 22.15 4.83
N ALA A 147 10.75 21.58 6.03
CA ALA A 147 10.05 22.26 7.13
C ALA A 147 10.75 23.59 7.50
N LEU A 148 12.08 23.59 7.58
CA LEU A 148 12.87 24.80 7.83
C LEU A 148 12.73 25.82 6.69
N ALA A 149 12.76 25.39 5.43
CA ALA A 149 12.59 26.28 4.29
C ALA A 149 11.21 26.95 4.25
N PHE A 150 10.13 26.22 4.57
CA PHE A 150 8.78 26.81 4.66
C PHE A 150 8.61 27.71 5.88
N ALA A 151 9.21 27.36 7.02
CA ALA A 151 9.23 28.24 8.19
C ALA A 151 9.98 29.55 7.89
N ALA A 152 11.03 29.49 7.08
CA ALA A 152 11.83 30.65 6.65
C ALA A 152 11.14 31.55 5.60
N ASN A 153 9.93 31.22 5.15
CA ASN A 153 9.24 31.92 4.06
C ASN A 153 8.44 33.17 4.50
N GLY A 154 8.76 33.71 5.68
CA GLY A 154 8.24 35.00 6.18
C GLY A 154 6.88 34.96 6.87
N VAL A 155 6.14 33.84 6.82
CA VAL A 155 4.78 33.73 7.38
C VAL A 155 4.77 33.58 8.91
N MET A 156 5.74 32.84 9.46
CA MET A 156 5.84 32.60 10.90
C MET A 156 6.76 33.61 11.60
N VAL A 157 7.78 34.11 10.90
CA VAL A 157 8.73 35.10 11.42
C VAL A 157 9.01 36.13 10.33
N PRO A 158 8.87 37.45 10.61
CA PRO A 158 9.15 38.49 9.62
C PRO A 158 10.59 38.41 9.11
N GLU A 159 10.77 38.43 7.78
CA GLU A 159 12.06 38.30 7.10
C GLU A 159 13.09 39.33 7.59
N ARG A 160 12.66 40.57 7.82
CA ARG A 160 13.51 41.64 8.35
C ARG A 160 14.03 41.39 9.77
N THR A 161 13.24 40.75 10.62
CA THR A 161 13.63 40.49 12.02
C THR A 161 14.76 39.46 12.08
N VAL A 162 14.64 38.39 11.29
CA VAL A 162 15.66 37.32 11.27
C VAL A 162 16.90 37.78 10.52
N ASP A 163 16.73 38.52 9.43
CA ASP A 163 17.85 39.03 8.66
C ASP A 163 18.65 40.09 9.44
N ALA A 164 18.00 40.90 10.28
CA ALA A 164 18.69 41.83 11.17
C ALA A 164 19.64 41.12 12.15
N TRP A 165 19.29 39.92 12.64
CA TRP A 165 20.21 39.10 13.45
C TRP A 165 21.39 38.55 12.64
N LEU A 166 21.25 38.45 11.32
CA LEU A 166 22.26 37.95 10.39
C LEU A 166 23.04 39.07 9.68
N GLY A 167 22.84 40.33 10.09
CA GLY A 167 23.58 41.49 9.58
C GLY A 167 22.75 42.48 8.74
N GLY A 168 21.52 42.14 8.35
CA GLY A 168 20.61 43.06 7.64
C GLY A 168 20.90 43.29 6.15
N GLU A 169 21.75 42.44 5.54
CA GLU A 169 22.16 42.52 4.13
C GLU A 169 21.57 41.37 3.27
N ASN A 170 20.33 40.95 3.53
CA ASN A 170 19.63 39.88 2.81
C ASN A 170 20.25 38.47 2.95
N MET A 171 21.02 38.21 4.00
CA MET A 171 21.62 36.89 4.25
C MET A 171 20.58 35.79 4.48
N PHE A 172 19.46 36.13 5.10
CA PHE A 172 18.33 35.23 5.31
C PHE A 172 17.72 34.75 3.99
N HIS A 173 17.74 35.59 2.94
CA HIS A 173 17.29 35.24 1.60
C HIS A 173 18.14 34.10 1.02
N LEU A 174 19.47 34.14 1.20
CA LEU A 174 20.38 33.08 0.78
C LEU A 174 20.09 31.79 1.56
N VAL A 175 19.99 31.87 2.89
CA VAL A 175 19.73 30.70 3.77
C VAL A 175 18.43 30.00 3.36
N ARG A 176 17.35 30.76 3.12
CA ARG A 176 16.06 30.21 2.67
C ARG A 176 16.19 29.42 1.37
N ASN A 177 16.88 29.96 0.38
CA ASN A 177 17.06 29.30 -0.92
C ASN A 177 17.95 28.06 -0.83
N LEU A 178 19.03 28.11 -0.04
CA LEU A 178 19.90 26.95 0.22
C LEU A 178 19.12 25.81 0.89
N LEU A 179 18.29 26.12 1.89
CA LEU A 179 17.43 25.15 2.56
C LEU A 179 16.42 24.53 1.59
N ALA A 180 15.72 25.35 0.80
CA ALA A 180 14.72 24.89 -0.16
C ALA A 180 15.33 23.96 -1.22
N LEU A 181 16.44 24.38 -1.85
CA LEU A 181 17.11 23.59 -2.88
C LEU A 181 17.68 22.28 -2.33
N SER A 182 18.26 22.30 -1.13
CA SER A 182 18.78 21.10 -0.46
C SER A 182 17.66 20.14 -0.05
N ALA A 183 16.50 20.67 0.36
CA ALA A 183 15.33 19.86 0.69
C ALA A 183 14.80 19.09 -0.52
N VAL A 184 14.60 19.76 -1.66
CA VAL A 184 14.12 19.13 -2.88
C VAL A 184 15.16 18.13 -3.42
N TRP A 185 16.46 18.43 -3.31
CA TRP A 185 17.52 17.48 -3.66
C TRP A 185 17.44 16.19 -2.83
N CYS A 186 17.35 16.33 -1.51
CA CYS A 186 17.25 15.18 -0.60
C CYS A 186 15.98 14.36 -0.88
N LEU A 187 14.87 15.03 -1.19
CA LEU A 187 13.62 14.39 -1.59
C LEU A 187 13.77 13.61 -2.91
N ARG A 188 14.40 14.21 -3.92
CA ARG A 188 14.69 13.54 -5.21
C ARG A 188 15.54 12.30 -4.98
N ALA A 189 16.65 12.43 -4.24
CA ALA A 189 17.55 11.32 -3.93
C ALA A 189 16.83 10.18 -3.19
N ALA A 190 16.00 10.52 -2.20
CA ALA A 190 15.17 9.59 -1.46
C ALA A 190 14.16 8.85 -2.35
N LEU A 191 13.43 9.58 -3.18
CA LEU A 191 12.41 9.02 -4.08
C LEU A 191 13.04 8.05 -5.07
N VAL A 192 14.13 8.48 -5.73
CA VAL A 192 14.88 7.69 -6.71
C VAL A 192 15.43 6.41 -6.06
N GLN A 193 16.02 6.52 -4.87
CA GLN A 193 16.54 5.35 -4.14
C GLN A 193 15.42 4.37 -3.72
N SER A 194 14.23 4.88 -3.41
CA SER A 194 13.11 4.03 -2.97
C SER A 194 12.41 3.26 -4.10
N LEU A 195 12.36 3.84 -5.31
CA LEU A 195 11.58 3.30 -6.44
C LEU A 195 12.46 2.52 -7.44
N LYS A 196 13.68 2.97 -7.75
CA LYS A 196 14.57 2.27 -8.70
C LYS A 196 15.39 1.19 -8.00
N ARG A 197 14.79 0.03 -7.76
CA ARG A 197 15.41 -1.12 -7.07
C ARG A 197 16.56 -1.83 -7.81
N ARG A 198 16.90 -1.50 -9.08
CA ARG A 198 17.72 -2.41 -9.91
C ARG A 198 19.07 -1.91 -10.45
N ASP A 199 19.30 -0.61 -10.67
CA ASP A 199 20.52 -0.14 -11.39
C ASP A 199 21.26 1.06 -10.76
N TRP A 200 21.07 1.34 -9.46
CA TRP A 200 21.64 2.54 -8.84
C TRP A 200 23.02 2.31 -8.21
N SER A 201 24.08 2.80 -8.85
CA SER A 201 25.45 2.71 -8.34
C SER A 201 25.81 3.84 -7.35
N ARG A 202 26.63 3.54 -6.34
CA ARG A 202 27.18 4.54 -5.41
C ARG A 202 27.94 5.65 -6.14
N SER A 203 28.62 5.33 -7.25
CA SER A 203 29.36 6.29 -8.08
C SER A 203 28.45 7.35 -8.71
N ARG A 204 27.25 6.96 -9.19
CA ARG A 204 26.29 7.89 -9.77
C ARG A 204 25.75 8.88 -8.73
N THR A 205 25.48 8.41 -7.51
CA THR A 205 25.00 9.27 -6.42
C THR A 205 26.05 10.32 -6.04
N MET A 206 27.32 9.90 -5.93
CA MET A 206 28.43 10.80 -5.59
C MET A 206 28.65 11.84 -6.68
N ARG A 207 28.56 11.45 -7.97
CA ARG A 207 28.66 12.39 -9.09
C ARG A 207 27.54 13.42 -9.08
N GLU A 208 26.30 12.98 -8.90
CA GLU A 208 25.16 13.90 -8.81
C GLU A 208 25.32 14.84 -7.60
N ALA A 209 25.69 14.32 -6.43
CA ALA A 209 25.93 15.15 -5.24
C ALA A 209 27.07 16.16 -5.43
N ALA A 210 28.14 15.79 -6.14
CA ALA A 210 29.24 16.70 -6.49
C ALA A 210 28.75 17.84 -7.39
N ILE A 211 27.94 17.53 -8.42
CA ILE A 211 27.34 18.55 -9.29
C ILE A 211 26.42 19.47 -8.47
N GLY A 212 25.55 18.92 -7.62
CA GLY A 212 24.67 19.71 -6.76
C GLY A 212 25.46 20.63 -5.81
N SER A 213 26.55 20.12 -5.23
CA SER A 213 27.43 20.89 -4.34
C SER A 213 28.16 22.01 -5.09
N ALA A 214 28.65 21.74 -6.31
CA ALA A 214 29.28 22.75 -7.15
C ALA A 214 28.30 23.86 -7.56
N LEU A 215 27.05 23.52 -7.87
CA LEU A 215 26.00 24.50 -8.17
C LEU A 215 25.64 25.34 -6.95
N LEU A 216 25.57 24.75 -5.74
CA LEU A 216 25.35 25.50 -4.50
C LEU A 216 26.51 26.45 -4.20
N LEU A 217 27.76 26.03 -4.41
CA LEU A 217 28.93 26.91 -4.28
C LEU A 217 28.91 28.04 -5.31
N GLY A 218 28.58 27.75 -6.56
CA GLY A 218 28.42 28.76 -7.61
C GLY A 218 27.31 29.76 -7.30
N LEU A 219 26.19 29.28 -6.73
CA LEU A 219 25.10 30.13 -6.25
C LEU A 219 25.58 31.05 -5.13
N MET A 220 26.30 30.54 -4.12
CA MET A 220 26.85 31.36 -3.05
C MET A 220 27.82 32.40 -3.59
N ALA A 221 28.73 32.02 -4.49
CA ALA A 221 29.67 32.94 -5.13
C ALA A 221 28.94 34.05 -5.91
N ALA A 222 27.90 33.72 -6.67
CA ALA A 222 27.08 34.69 -7.38
C ALA A 222 26.36 35.64 -6.41
N PHE A 223 25.82 35.13 -5.30
CA PHE A 223 25.17 35.95 -4.26
C PHE A 223 26.13 36.94 -3.59
N PHE A 224 27.36 36.50 -3.29
CA PHE A 224 28.37 37.38 -2.69
C PHE A 224 28.93 38.43 -3.65
N SER A 225 28.74 38.26 -4.96
CA SER A 225 29.11 39.24 -5.98
C SER A 225 28.08 40.37 -6.17
N ILE A 226 26.90 40.27 -5.56
CA ILE A 226 25.82 41.27 -5.66
C ILE A 226 26.07 42.37 -4.62
N ASP A 227 25.86 43.63 -5.01
CA ASP A 227 25.66 44.72 -4.05
C ASP A 227 24.22 44.62 -3.51
N ARG A 228 24.07 44.07 -2.29
CA ARG A 228 22.81 43.53 -1.75
C ARG A 228 21.89 44.56 -1.11
N GLY A 229 22.40 45.76 -0.82
CA GLY A 229 21.66 46.79 -0.10
C GLY A 229 21.04 46.30 1.23
N PRO A 230 20.10 47.08 1.80
CA PRO A 230 19.36 46.70 3.01
C PRO A 230 18.34 45.59 2.73
N THR A 231 17.89 44.89 3.78
CA THR A 231 16.90 43.81 3.67
C THR A 231 15.64 44.22 2.89
N SER A 232 15.36 43.50 1.80
CA SER A 232 14.17 43.68 0.96
C SER A 232 13.38 42.39 0.80
N GLY A 233 12.05 42.50 0.88
CA GLY A 233 11.13 41.41 0.55
C GLY A 233 11.06 41.11 -0.96
N ALA A 234 11.61 41.98 -1.81
CA ALA A 234 11.67 41.86 -3.26
C ALA A 234 13.12 41.81 -3.78
N PHE A 235 14.00 41.11 -3.07
CA PHE A 235 15.45 41.07 -3.37
C PHE A 235 15.81 40.85 -4.85
N ILE A 236 15.20 39.86 -5.52
CA ILE A 236 15.51 39.54 -6.93
C ILE A 236 15.11 40.71 -7.87
N PRO A 237 13.86 41.21 -7.86
CA PRO A 237 13.47 42.40 -8.63
C PRO A 237 14.33 43.64 -8.38
N ASP A 238 14.67 43.91 -7.11
CA ASP A 238 15.36 45.15 -6.73
C ASP A 238 16.81 45.19 -7.21
N HIS A 239 17.44 44.01 -7.39
CA HIS A 239 18.84 43.88 -7.79
C HIS A 239 19.01 43.30 -9.21
N LEU A 240 17.93 43.21 -9.99
CA LEU A 240 17.93 42.49 -11.27
C LEU A 240 18.82 43.14 -12.34
N ALA A 241 19.16 44.42 -12.19
CA ALA A 241 20.11 45.12 -13.07
C ALA A 241 21.55 44.59 -12.95
N GLN A 242 21.87 43.85 -11.88
CA GLN A 242 23.21 43.32 -11.64
C GLN A 242 23.35 41.92 -12.26
N GLY A 243 24.46 41.68 -12.97
CA GLY A 243 24.74 40.38 -13.57
C GLY A 243 24.84 39.25 -12.53
N GLY A 244 25.31 39.55 -11.32
CA GLY A 244 25.34 38.61 -10.20
C GLY A 244 23.94 38.08 -9.82
N THR A 245 22.93 38.96 -9.83
CA THR A 245 21.54 38.60 -9.53
C THR A 245 20.93 37.72 -10.61
N LEU A 246 21.25 37.98 -11.89
CA LEU A 246 20.83 37.14 -13.00
C LEU A 246 21.42 35.73 -12.86
N VAL A 247 22.74 35.61 -12.68
CA VAL A 247 23.42 34.32 -12.52
C VAL A 247 22.89 33.57 -11.30
N TYR A 248 22.75 34.26 -10.15
CA TYR A 248 22.17 33.69 -8.94
C TYR A 248 20.77 33.12 -9.19
N THR A 249 19.88 33.91 -9.80
CA THR A 249 18.49 33.49 -10.08
C THR A 249 18.45 32.32 -11.05
N LEU A 250 19.23 32.36 -12.13
CA LEU A 250 19.31 31.27 -13.11
C LEU A 250 19.83 29.97 -12.47
N LEU A 251 20.79 30.03 -11.55
CA LEU A 251 21.29 28.85 -10.84
C LEU A 251 20.21 28.24 -9.93
N ILE A 252 19.42 29.07 -9.22
CA ILE A 252 18.26 28.58 -8.44
C ILE A 252 17.28 27.87 -9.36
N MET A 253 16.89 28.52 -10.47
CA MET A 253 15.86 28.00 -11.37
C MET A 253 16.33 26.75 -12.10
N ALA A 254 17.59 26.70 -12.55
CA ALA A 254 18.16 25.51 -13.17
C ALA A 254 18.16 24.32 -12.21
N MET A 255 18.56 24.53 -10.95
CA MET A 255 18.60 23.46 -9.97
C MET A 255 17.20 23.05 -9.49
N GLY A 256 16.28 24.01 -9.34
CA GLY A 256 14.86 23.76 -9.08
C GLY A 256 14.21 22.92 -10.18
N THR A 257 14.37 23.33 -11.44
CA THR A 257 13.89 22.61 -12.62
C THR A 257 14.47 21.21 -12.71
N TRP A 258 15.79 21.05 -12.54
CA TRP A 258 16.42 19.73 -12.59
C TRP A 258 15.82 18.78 -11.53
N ASN A 259 15.69 19.25 -10.29
CA ASN A 259 15.15 18.45 -9.21
C ASN A 259 13.66 18.10 -9.42
N ALA A 260 12.85 19.10 -9.77
CA ALA A 260 11.41 18.94 -9.96
C ALA A 260 11.08 18.06 -11.17
N ALA A 261 11.82 18.20 -12.28
CA ALA A 261 11.62 17.39 -13.48
C ALA A 261 11.92 15.91 -13.24
N ASP A 262 12.94 15.60 -12.43
CA ASP A 262 13.25 14.20 -12.11
C ASP A 262 12.20 13.57 -11.19
N VAL A 263 11.71 14.32 -10.18
CA VAL A 263 10.59 13.89 -9.33
C VAL A 263 9.35 13.61 -10.17
N ALA A 264 8.97 14.54 -11.07
CA ALA A 264 7.81 14.38 -11.94
C ALA A 264 7.97 13.17 -12.87
N ARG A 265 9.14 13.03 -13.53
CA ARG A 265 9.44 11.93 -14.44
C ARG A 265 9.33 10.56 -13.76
N VAL A 266 9.88 10.43 -12.56
CA VAL A 266 9.81 9.18 -11.79
C VAL A 266 8.36 8.88 -11.42
N ALA A 267 7.62 9.86 -10.91
CA ALA A 267 6.25 9.66 -10.50
C ALA A 267 5.32 9.26 -11.66
N PHE A 268 5.42 9.95 -12.81
CA PHE A 268 4.63 9.60 -14.01
C PHE A 268 5.01 8.24 -14.60
N ARG A 269 6.30 7.89 -14.56
CA ARG A 269 6.77 6.56 -15.00
C ARG A 269 6.13 5.44 -14.18
N GLU A 270 6.08 5.59 -12.85
CA GLU A 270 5.43 4.60 -11.98
C GLU A 270 3.91 4.54 -12.19
N LEU A 271 3.26 5.68 -12.47
CA LEU A 271 1.83 5.70 -12.81
C LEU A 271 1.51 5.01 -14.14
N THR A 272 2.40 5.09 -15.13
CA THR A 272 2.19 4.52 -16.47
C THR A 272 2.56 3.04 -16.56
N LEU A 273 3.60 2.58 -15.85
CA LEU A 273 4.08 1.19 -15.90
C LEU A 273 3.24 0.21 -15.05
N ARG A 274 1.90 0.31 -15.11
CA ARG A 274 0.92 -0.50 -14.35
C ARG A 274 1.35 -1.97 -14.19
N GLN A 275 2.06 -2.28 -13.10
CA GLN A 275 2.30 -3.67 -12.74
C GLN A 275 1.11 -4.18 -11.91
N PRO A 276 0.54 -5.34 -12.24
CA PRO A 276 -0.50 -5.95 -11.42
C PRO A 276 0.03 -6.17 -10.00
N GLY A 277 -0.65 -5.58 -9.00
CA GLY A 277 -0.25 -5.62 -7.59
C GLY A 277 0.18 -4.27 -6.98
N HIS A 278 0.14 -3.16 -7.72
CA HIS A 278 0.31 -1.84 -7.11
C HIS A 278 -0.84 -1.50 -6.17
N ASP A 279 -0.51 -1.14 -4.93
CA ASP A 279 -1.48 -0.73 -3.92
C ASP A 279 -2.15 0.59 -4.35
N PRO A 280 -3.49 0.65 -4.50
CA PRO A 280 -4.19 1.86 -4.94
C PRO A 280 -3.99 3.04 -3.99
N LEU A 281 -3.60 2.82 -2.74
CA LEU A 281 -3.29 3.89 -1.80
C LEU A 281 -2.00 4.67 -2.16
N LEU A 282 -1.15 4.18 -3.07
CA LEU A 282 0.04 4.91 -3.52
C LEU A 282 -0.25 5.99 -4.56
N TRP A 283 -1.40 5.90 -5.24
CA TRP A 283 -1.76 6.76 -6.37
C TRP A 283 -1.80 8.26 -6.04
N PRO A 284 -2.46 8.70 -4.94
CA PRO A 284 -2.53 10.12 -4.62
C PRO A 284 -1.15 10.75 -4.45
N ALA A 285 -0.20 10.02 -3.86
CA ALA A 285 1.18 10.50 -3.74
C ALA A 285 1.88 10.59 -5.10
N LEU A 286 1.76 9.57 -5.95
CA LEU A 286 2.42 9.61 -7.26
C LEU A 286 1.83 10.70 -8.16
N LEU A 287 0.51 10.90 -8.13
CA LEU A 287 -0.14 12.00 -8.86
C LEU A 287 0.30 13.36 -8.33
N GLY A 288 0.34 13.53 -7.00
CA GLY A 288 0.79 14.77 -6.38
C GLY A 288 2.27 15.09 -6.68
N LEU A 289 3.15 14.10 -6.68
CA LEU A 289 4.56 14.27 -7.09
C LEU A 289 4.71 14.57 -8.58
N GLY A 290 3.92 13.91 -9.43
CA GLY A 290 3.91 14.12 -10.87
C GLY A 290 3.45 15.52 -11.25
N VAL A 291 2.20 15.84 -10.92
CA VAL A 291 1.57 17.13 -11.24
C VAL A 291 2.28 18.27 -10.50
N GLY A 292 2.56 18.10 -9.21
CA GLY A 292 3.26 19.10 -8.41
C GLY A 292 4.68 19.38 -8.92
N GLY A 293 5.42 18.33 -9.29
CA GLY A 293 6.74 18.48 -9.90
C GLY A 293 6.70 19.21 -11.25
N SER A 294 5.71 18.92 -12.11
CA SER A 294 5.52 19.65 -13.38
C SER A 294 5.20 21.13 -13.18
N LEU A 295 4.36 21.47 -12.21
CA LEU A 295 4.05 22.86 -11.87
C LEU A 295 5.29 23.60 -11.35
N LEU A 296 6.13 22.94 -10.55
CA LEU A 296 7.39 23.52 -10.10
C LEU A 296 8.36 23.79 -11.26
N VAL A 297 8.47 22.87 -12.23
CA VAL A 297 9.26 23.09 -13.45
C VAL A 297 8.75 24.29 -14.23
N LEU A 298 7.42 24.40 -14.40
CA LEU A 298 6.80 25.53 -15.08
C LEU A 298 7.10 26.84 -14.33
N GLY A 299 6.90 26.87 -13.01
CA GLY A 299 7.22 28.03 -12.18
C GLY A 299 8.68 28.47 -12.30
N CYS A 300 9.63 27.53 -12.19
CA CYS A 300 11.05 27.84 -12.35
C CYS A 300 11.39 28.39 -13.76
N THR A 301 10.70 27.89 -14.79
CA THR A 301 10.89 28.37 -16.16
C THR A 301 10.34 29.78 -16.35
N LEU A 302 9.18 30.09 -15.76
CA LEU A 302 8.59 31.43 -15.79
C LEU A 302 9.50 32.45 -15.09
N GLU A 303 10.03 32.12 -13.92
CA GLU A 303 10.92 32.99 -13.15
C GLU A 303 12.28 33.19 -13.85
N ALA A 304 12.83 32.15 -14.48
CA ALA A 304 14.04 32.29 -15.29
C ALA A 304 13.81 33.23 -16.49
N GLY A 305 12.67 33.11 -17.16
CA GLY A 305 12.28 34.02 -18.25
C GLY A 305 12.14 35.46 -17.77
N TYR A 306 11.48 35.67 -16.63
CA TYR A 306 11.40 36.99 -15.99
C TYR A 306 12.78 37.57 -15.68
N ALA A 307 13.69 36.77 -15.11
CA ALA A 307 15.03 37.23 -14.76
C ALA A 307 15.84 37.66 -15.98
N VAL A 308 15.77 36.90 -17.08
CA VAL A 308 16.45 37.23 -18.34
C VAL A 308 15.91 38.51 -18.97
N LEU A 309 14.58 38.62 -19.09
CA LEU A 309 13.95 39.80 -19.70
C LEU A 309 14.15 41.06 -18.84
N GLY A 310 14.06 40.92 -17.52
CA GLY A 310 14.28 42.03 -16.61
C GLY A 310 15.74 42.50 -16.57
N TYR A 311 16.72 41.60 -16.69
CA TYR A 311 18.14 41.96 -16.86
C TYR A 311 18.40 42.64 -18.21
N ALA A 312 17.76 42.16 -19.29
CA ALA A 312 17.85 42.77 -20.62
C ALA A 312 17.23 44.19 -20.69
N GLY A 313 16.59 44.65 -19.61
CA GLY A 313 15.92 45.95 -19.56
C GLY A 313 14.64 46.02 -20.37
N THR A 314 14.17 44.88 -20.91
CA THR A 314 12.91 44.78 -21.65
C THR A 314 11.77 44.56 -20.68
N TRP A 315 11.31 45.65 -20.06
CA TRP A 315 10.15 45.66 -19.16
C TRP A 315 8.84 45.73 -19.94
N ASP A 316 8.64 44.77 -20.84
CA ASP A 316 7.41 44.63 -21.59
C ASP A 316 6.28 44.04 -20.73
N ALA A 317 5.05 44.07 -21.25
CA ALA A 317 3.90 43.46 -20.58
C ALA A 317 4.13 41.96 -20.29
N VAL A 318 5.01 41.31 -21.05
CA VAL A 318 5.38 39.90 -20.89
C VAL A 318 6.18 39.69 -19.61
N ALA A 319 7.22 40.50 -19.32
CA ALA A 319 8.01 40.38 -18.09
C ALA A 319 7.15 40.54 -16.82
N VAL A 320 6.21 41.49 -16.82
CA VAL A 320 5.26 41.70 -15.71
C VAL A 320 4.32 40.49 -15.56
N ALA A 321 3.80 39.95 -16.67
CA ALA A 321 2.94 38.78 -16.65
C ALA A 321 3.65 37.52 -16.17
N LEU A 322 4.92 37.31 -16.57
CA LEU A 322 5.74 36.18 -16.12
C LEU A 322 5.93 36.22 -14.60
N ARG A 323 6.32 37.37 -14.05
CA ARG A 323 6.50 37.57 -12.61
C ARG A 323 5.19 37.34 -11.84
N ALA A 324 4.08 37.88 -12.33
CA ALA A 324 2.77 37.71 -11.71
C ALA A 324 2.30 36.24 -11.72
N SER A 325 2.71 35.47 -12.73
CA SER A 325 2.34 34.07 -12.90
C SER A 325 3.17 33.11 -12.03
N PHE A 326 4.36 33.50 -11.58
CA PHE A 326 5.25 32.63 -10.81
C PHE A 326 4.58 32.09 -9.53
N GLY A 327 4.10 32.97 -8.65
CA GLY A 327 3.50 32.58 -7.38
C GLY A 327 2.32 31.60 -7.52
N PRO A 328 1.30 31.94 -8.34
CA PRO A 328 0.14 31.08 -8.59
C PRO A 328 0.46 29.70 -9.20
N VAL A 329 1.59 29.55 -9.89
CA VAL A 329 2.01 28.27 -10.48
C VAL A 329 2.91 27.48 -9.51
N PHE A 330 3.91 28.15 -8.95
CA PHE A 330 4.96 27.53 -8.14
C PHE A 330 4.44 27.05 -6.79
N LEU A 331 3.64 27.86 -6.08
CA LEU A 331 3.17 27.55 -4.73
C LEU A 331 2.24 26.33 -4.68
N PRO A 332 1.21 26.21 -5.54
CA PRO A 332 0.41 24.98 -5.61
C PRO A 332 1.24 23.75 -5.94
N GLY A 333 2.23 23.88 -6.84
CA GLY A 333 3.18 22.80 -7.13
C GLY A 333 3.95 22.34 -5.89
N ALA A 334 4.49 23.30 -5.12
CA ALA A 334 5.20 23.03 -3.87
C ALA A 334 4.31 22.35 -2.82
N VAL A 335 3.07 22.81 -2.65
CA VAL A 335 2.08 22.23 -1.73
C VAL A 335 1.74 20.79 -2.12
N LEU A 336 1.47 20.52 -3.40
CA LEU A 336 1.16 19.18 -3.89
C LEU A 336 2.30 18.19 -3.64
N VAL A 337 3.55 18.62 -3.89
CA VAL A 337 4.73 17.80 -3.57
C VAL A 337 4.82 17.53 -2.07
N CYS A 338 4.61 18.52 -1.21
CA CYS A 338 4.64 18.33 0.24
C CYS A 338 3.57 17.37 0.74
N LEU A 339 2.32 17.54 0.27
CA LEU A 339 1.20 16.66 0.60
C LEU A 339 1.49 15.22 0.16
N ALA A 340 2.04 15.04 -1.04
CA ALA A 340 2.40 13.73 -1.55
C ALA A 340 3.50 13.07 -0.70
N VAL A 341 4.50 13.82 -0.25
CA VAL A 341 5.56 13.30 0.63
C VAL A 341 5.03 12.93 2.02
N ALA A 342 4.14 13.75 2.57
CA ALA A 342 3.45 13.45 3.82
C ALA A 342 2.62 12.16 3.67
N TRP A 343 1.87 12.03 2.58
CA TRP A 343 1.10 10.84 2.26
C TRP A 343 1.97 9.58 2.15
N LEU A 344 3.12 9.64 1.46
CA LEU A 344 4.06 8.51 1.42
C LEU A 344 4.57 8.13 2.81
N GLY A 345 4.77 9.11 3.70
CA GLY A 345 5.11 8.87 5.10
C GLY A 345 4.01 8.11 5.84
N LEU A 346 2.77 8.59 5.75
CA LEU A 346 1.60 7.96 6.36
C LEU A 346 1.36 6.56 5.79
N TYR A 347 1.45 6.40 4.48
CA TYR A 347 1.31 5.11 3.80
C TYR A 347 2.36 4.09 4.25
N ALA A 348 3.64 4.50 4.32
CA ALA A 348 4.71 3.64 4.80
C ALA A 348 4.50 3.24 6.27
N GLN A 349 4.00 4.17 7.10
CA GLN A 349 3.64 3.89 8.49
C GLN A 349 2.44 2.95 8.60
N GLY A 350 1.41 3.13 7.76
CA GLY A 350 0.22 2.30 7.73
C GLY A 350 0.52 0.85 7.33
N ARG A 351 1.38 0.62 6.34
CA ARG A 351 1.85 -0.73 6.00
C ARG A 351 2.60 -1.40 7.16
N ARG A 352 3.42 -0.66 7.90
CA ARG A 352 4.13 -1.18 9.07
C ARG A 352 3.18 -1.57 10.20
N LEU A 353 2.20 -0.72 10.45
CA LEU A 353 1.14 -0.98 11.41
C LEU A 353 0.15 -2.03 10.91
N LYS A 354 0.37 -2.61 9.71
CA LYS A 354 -0.50 -3.60 9.07
C LYS A 354 -1.95 -3.10 8.99
N ILE A 355 -2.17 -1.79 8.80
CA ILE A 355 -3.51 -1.17 8.86
C ILE A 355 -4.48 -1.84 7.89
N GLY A 356 -4.04 -2.20 6.68
CA GLY A 356 -4.87 -2.93 5.72
C GLY A 356 -5.45 -4.21 6.31
N LEU A 357 -4.59 -5.07 6.88
CA LEU A 357 -4.99 -6.31 7.55
C LEU A 357 -5.93 -6.05 8.74
N ARG A 358 -5.67 -4.99 9.52
CA ARG A 358 -6.53 -4.60 10.65
C ARG A 358 -7.92 -4.16 10.17
N MET A 359 -8.00 -3.44 9.04
CA MET A 359 -9.26 -3.08 8.41
C MET A 359 -9.98 -4.30 7.84
N ASP A 360 -9.26 -5.26 7.27
CA ASP A 360 -9.84 -6.50 6.76
C ASP A 360 -10.40 -7.38 7.89
N ILE A 361 -9.77 -7.39 9.08
CA ILE A 361 -10.34 -8.01 10.29
C ILE A 361 -11.68 -7.36 10.68
N LEU A 362 -11.79 -6.03 10.58
CA LEU A 362 -13.04 -5.34 10.86
C LEU A 362 -14.12 -5.62 9.80
N ARG A 363 -13.72 -5.79 8.54
CA ARG A 363 -14.61 -6.11 7.42
C ARG A 363 -15.14 -7.54 7.48
N ILE A 364 -14.35 -8.49 7.99
CA ILE A 364 -14.78 -9.89 8.11
C ILE A 364 -15.65 -10.15 9.35
N ALA A 365 -15.56 -9.29 10.37
CA ALA A 365 -16.35 -9.36 11.61
C ALA A 365 -17.88 -9.54 11.41
N PRO A 366 -18.57 -8.76 10.55
CA PRO A 366 -20.01 -8.96 10.33
C PRO A 366 -20.33 -10.32 9.68
N VAL A 367 -19.51 -10.79 8.73
CA VAL A 367 -19.70 -12.08 8.07
C VAL A 367 -19.50 -13.24 9.05
N TRP A 368 -18.49 -13.13 9.91
CA TRP A 368 -18.23 -14.09 10.98
C TRP A 368 -19.44 -14.25 11.91
N ALA A 369 -20.02 -13.13 12.35
CA ALA A 369 -21.17 -13.13 13.25
C ALA A 369 -22.43 -13.70 12.58
N GLN A 370 -22.67 -13.37 11.30
CA GLN A 370 -23.82 -13.89 10.54
C GLN A 370 -23.77 -15.42 10.39
N LEU A 371 -22.59 -15.98 10.16
CA LEU A 371 -22.42 -17.43 9.97
C LEU A 371 -22.32 -18.22 11.29
N GLY A 372 -22.24 -17.54 12.44
CA GLY A 372 -21.97 -18.18 13.72
C GLY A 372 -20.66 -18.97 13.72
N ALA A 373 -19.62 -18.38 13.11
CA ALA A 373 -18.32 -19.02 12.88
C ALA A 373 -17.52 -19.30 14.17
N ASP A 374 -17.99 -18.81 15.33
CA ASP A 374 -17.41 -19.08 16.65
C ASP A 374 -17.26 -20.58 16.94
N ARG A 375 -18.19 -21.39 16.43
CA ARG A 375 -18.19 -22.86 16.57
C ARG A 375 -17.04 -23.53 15.83
N TRP A 376 -16.49 -22.89 14.80
CA TRP A 376 -15.47 -23.43 13.91
C TRP A 376 -14.06 -22.95 14.26
N SER A 377 -13.91 -22.10 15.27
CA SER A 377 -12.61 -21.68 15.82
C SER A 377 -12.58 -21.83 17.34
N PRO A 378 -12.48 -23.06 17.87
CA PRO A 378 -12.41 -23.29 19.30
C PRO A 378 -11.19 -22.60 19.91
N GLY A 379 -11.41 -21.63 20.80
CA GLY A 379 -10.35 -20.81 21.42
C GLY A 379 -9.88 -19.61 20.59
N GLY A 380 -10.38 -19.45 19.36
CA GLY A 380 -10.14 -18.26 18.54
C GLY A 380 -10.91 -17.05 19.06
N ARG A 381 -10.25 -15.88 19.09
CA ARG A 381 -10.94 -14.63 19.44
C ARG A 381 -11.74 -14.14 18.22
N PRO A 382 -13.01 -13.74 18.39
CA PRO A 382 -13.81 -13.26 17.28
C PRO A 382 -13.16 -12.02 16.62
N PRO A 383 -13.22 -11.90 15.27
CA PRO A 383 -12.77 -10.72 14.56
C PRO A 383 -13.59 -9.49 14.96
N GLY A 384 -12.91 -8.37 15.22
CA GLY A 384 -13.48 -7.16 15.81
C GLY A 384 -12.37 -6.17 16.20
N TRP A 385 -12.74 -5.07 16.88
CA TRP A 385 -11.77 -4.00 17.18
C TRP A 385 -10.62 -4.45 18.08
N ARG A 386 -10.88 -5.34 19.05
CA ARG A 386 -9.84 -5.90 19.95
C ARG A 386 -8.84 -6.78 19.20
N SER A 387 -9.32 -7.59 18.28
CA SER A 387 -8.53 -8.48 17.41
C SER A 387 -7.78 -7.69 16.34
N ALA A 388 -8.38 -6.62 15.82
CA ALA A 388 -7.70 -5.65 14.94
C ALA A 388 -6.56 -4.92 15.67
N LEU A 389 -6.61 -4.77 16.99
CA LEU A 389 -5.53 -4.21 17.80
C LEU A 389 -4.43 -5.22 18.18
N SER A 390 -4.55 -6.49 17.78
CA SER A 390 -3.57 -7.53 18.11
C SER A 390 -2.14 -7.21 17.66
N ALA A 391 -1.18 -7.84 18.36
CA ALA A 391 0.23 -7.77 18.02
C ALA A 391 0.52 -8.41 16.65
N ASP A 392 -0.23 -9.46 16.30
CA ASP A 392 -0.14 -10.10 14.99
C ASP A 392 -1.51 -10.22 14.28
N PRO A 393 -1.92 -9.18 13.53
CA PRO A 393 -3.18 -9.19 12.80
C PRO A 393 -3.19 -10.14 11.60
N GLN A 394 -2.03 -10.65 11.14
CA GLN A 394 -2.01 -11.62 10.03
C GLN A 394 -2.60 -12.96 10.45
N THR A 395 -2.11 -13.50 11.56
CA THR A 395 -2.60 -14.78 12.11
C THR A 395 -4.09 -14.67 12.46
N VAL A 396 -4.52 -13.54 13.04
CA VAL A 396 -5.93 -13.29 13.37
C VAL A 396 -6.82 -13.25 12.11
N LEU A 397 -6.39 -12.55 11.06
CA LEU A 397 -7.15 -12.52 9.81
C LEU A 397 -7.18 -13.91 9.15
N TYR A 398 -6.05 -14.61 9.15
CA TYR A 398 -5.95 -15.95 8.59
C TYR A 398 -6.87 -16.94 9.29
N SER A 399 -6.85 -16.98 10.63
CA SER A 399 -7.78 -17.79 11.41
C SER A 399 -9.25 -17.38 11.18
N ALA A 400 -9.50 -16.07 11.03
CA ALA A 400 -10.84 -15.55 10.78
C ALA A 400 -11.39 -16.04 9.42
N VAL A 401 -10.56 -16.00 8.38
CA VAL A 401 -10.89 -16.46 7.04
C VAL A 401 -11.14 -17.96 7.02
N ILE A 402 -10.29 -18.75 7.68
CA ILE A 402 -10.45 -20.21 7.77
C ILE A 402 -11.79 -20.57 8.41
N ALA A 403 -12.12 -20.00 9.58
CA ALA A 403 -13.37 -20.37 10.23
C ALA A 403 -14.62 -19.91 9.46
N VAL A 404 -14.55 -18.78 8.74
CA VAL A 404 -15.62 -18.37 7.81
C VAL A 404 -15.74 -19.36 6.65
N GLU A 405 -14.62 -19.79 6.06
CA GLU A 405 -14.62 -20.77 4.98
C GLU A 405 -15.17 -22.13 5.45
N ASP A 406 -14.78 -22.58 6.64
CA ASP A 406 -15.25 -23.83 7.22
C ASP A 406 -16.75 -23.76 7.58
N ALA A 407 -17.23 -22.63 8.12
CA ALA A 407 -18.65 -22.40 8.36
C ALA A 407 -19.46 -22.47 7.04
N LEU A 408 -18.98 -21.81 5.98
CA LEU A 408 -19.61 -21.86 4.65
C LEU A 408 -19.60 -23.28 4.07
N ARG A 409 -18.50 -24.02 4.23
CA ARG A 409 -18.43 -25.42 3.78
C ARG A 409 -19.40 -26.30 4.54
N ALA A 410 -19.55 -26.09 5.85
CA ALA A 410 -20.49 -26.85 6.67
C ALA A 410 -21.95 -26.60 6.27
N GLU A 411 -22.34 -25.35 6.02
CA GLU A 411 -23.69 -25.01 5.54
C GLU A 411 -23.98 -25.62 4.15
N ASN A 412 -23.01 -25.58 3.25
CA ASN A 412 -23.14 -26.24 1.94
C ASN A 412 -23.25 -27.77 2.08
N ARG A 413 -22.56 -28.36 3.06
CA ARG A 413 -22.60 -29.79 3.35
C ARG A 413 -23.94 -30.21 3.93
N THR A 414 -24.52 -29.48 4.89
CA THR A 414 -25.84 -29.79 5.45
C THR A 414 -26.93 -29.75 4.38
N ALA A 415 -26.90 -28.76 3.48
CA ALA A 415 -27.80 -28.70 2.33
C ALA A 415 -27.64 -29.93 1.42
N THR A 416 -26.42 -30.38 1.16
CA THR A 416 -26.15 -31.58 0.35
C THR A 416 -26.60 -32.86 1.07
N GLU A 417 -26.37 -32.96 2.38
CA GLU A 417 -26.74 -34.12 3.19
C GLU A 417 -28.27 -34.31 3.29
N ALA A 418 -29.03 -33.21 3.39
CA ALA A 418 -30.49 -33.25 3.38
C ALA A 418 -31.09 -33.76 2.05
N PHE A 419 -30.40 -33.53 0.93
CA PHE A 419 -30.81 -33.94 -0.42
C PHE A 419 -29.96 -35.10 -0.97
N GLN A 420 -29.48 -35.99 -0.09
CA GLN A 420 -28.75 -37.19 -0.52
C GLN A 420 -29.63 -38.10 -1.39
N PRO A 421 -29.05 -38.77 -2.41
CA PRO A 421 -29.81 -39.63 -3.33
C PRO A 421 -30.67 -40.71 -2.66
N PRO A 422 -30.20 -41.44 -1.62
CA PRO A 422 -31.02 -42.44 -0.95
C PRO A 422 -32.22 -41.84 -0.19
N VAL A 423 -32.06 -40.63 0.36
CA VAL A 423 -33.13 -39.92 1.10
C VAL A 423 -34.22 -39.47 0.12
N LEU A 424 -33.80 -38.86 -1.00
CA LEU A 424 -34.72 -38.45 -2.06
C LEU A 424 -35.45 -39.65 -2.68
N LEU A 425 -34.73 -40.75 -2.93
CA LEU A 425 -35.33 -41.96 -3.51
C LEU A 425 -36.32 -42.60 -2.54
N ALA A 426 -35.97 -42.72 -1.26
CA ALA A 426 -36.88 -43.23 -0.23
C ALA A 426 -38.16 -42.38 -0.13
N ALA A 427 -38.04 -41.05 -0.19
CA ALA A 427 -39.18 -40.15 -0.18
C ALA A 427 -40.08 -40.35 -1.42
N LEU A 428 -39.50 -40.47 -2.62
CA LEU A 428 -40.25 -40.71 -3.85
C LEU A 428 -40.95 -42.08 -3.88
N LEU A 429 -40.28 -43.13 -3.39
CA LEU A 429 -40.83 -44.48 -3.30
C LEU A 429 -42.07 -44.55 -2.37
N ILE A 430 -42.20 -43.63 -1.42
CA ILE A 430 -43.37 -43.55 -0.54
C ILE A 430 -44.41 -42.57 -1.09
N ALA A 431 -43.99 -41.37 -1.50
CA ALA A 431 -44.89 -40.27 -1.84
C ALA A 431 -45.64 -40.48 -3.17
N LEU A 432 -44.98 -41.02 -4.20
CA LEU A 432 -45.60 -41.17 -5.52
C LEU A 432 -46.68 -42.27 -5.55
N PRO A 433 -46.44 -43.49 -5.02
CA PRO A 433 -47.48 -44.52 -4.98
C PRO A 433 -48.66 -44.14 -4.08
N TRP A 434 -48.38 -43.45 -2.96
CA TRP A 434 -49.42 -42.91 -2.08
C TRP A 434 -50.25 -41.83 -2.77
N GLY A 435 -49.60 -40.90 -3.48
CA GLY A 435 -50.26 -39.82 -4.20
C GLY A 435 -51.09 -40.30 -5.39
N ALA A 436 -50.68 -41.38 -6.06
CA ALA A 436 -51.43 -41.99 -7.16
C ALA A 436 -52.64 -42.78 -6.67
N ASN A 437 -52.49 -43.55 -5.59
CA ASN A 437 -53.57 -44.31 -4.99
C ASN A 437 -53.40 -44.41 -3.46
N PRO A 438 -54.09 -43.57 -2.66
CA PRO A 438 -53.95 -43.55 -1.20
C PRO A 438 -54.55 -44.81 -0.57
N SER A 439 -53.74 -45.87 -0.45
CA SER A 439 -54.16 -47.15 0.10
C SER A 439 -53.10 -47.68 1.06
N ALA A 440 -53.51 -48.51 2.02
CA ALA A 440 -52.56 -49.17 2.91
C ALA A 440 -51.55 -50.03 2.12
N ALA A 441 -51.98 -50.65 1.01
CA ALA A 441 -51.12 -51.46 0.16
C ALA A 441 -50.03 -50.63 -0.53
N SER A 442 -50.36 -49.49 -1.15
CA SER A 442 -49.37 -48.63 -1.80
C SER A 442 -48.36 -48.05 -0.80
N LEU A 443 -48.81 -47.73 0.41
CA LEU A 443 -47.95 -47.28 1.50
C LEU A 443 -46.98 -48.39 1.94
N TRP A 444 -47.45 -49.63 2.13
CA TRP A 444 -46.60 -50.76 2.51
C TRP A 444 -45.57 -51.13 1.45
N TRP A 445 -45.97 -51.11 0.18
CA TRP A 445 -45.04 -51.29 -0.93
C TRP A 445 -43.98 -50.17 -0.96
N GLY A 446 -44.37 -48.91 -0.78
CA GLY A 446 -43.43 -47.80 -0.73
C GLY A 446 -42.45 -47.85 0.44
N ILE A 447 -42.93 -48.17 1.65
CA ILE A 447 -42.09 -48.30 2.85
C ILE A 447 -41.13 -49.48 2.72
N SER A 448 -41.61 -50.64 2.26
CA SER A 448 -40.75 -51.81 2.08
C SER A 448 -39.69 -51.58 1.00
N ALA A 449 -40.04 -50.92 -0.11
CA ALA A 449 -39.10 -50.51 -1.14
C ALA A 449 -38.04 -49.56 -0.57
N ALA A 450 -38.44 -48.53 0.17
CA ALA A 450 -37.53 -47.58 0.80
C ALA A 450 -36.57 -48.25 1.80
N LEU A 451 -37.06 -49.15 2.65
CA LEU A 451 -36.23 -49.85 3.62
C LEU A 451 -35.23 -50.80 2.95
N ILE A 452 -35.68 -51.56 1.95
CA ILE A 452 -34.84 -52.55 1.28
C ILE A 452 -33.85 -51.85 0.35
N VAL A 453 -34.32 -50.98 -0.55
CA VAL A 453 -33.49 -50.38 -1.60
C VAL A 453 -32.59 -49.25 -1.08
N CYS A 454 -33.04 -48.49 -0.07
CA CYS A 454 -32.27 -47.36 0.48
C CYS A 454 -31.70 -47.67 1.88
N GLY A 455 -32.51 -48.25 2.76
CA GLY A 455 -32.14 -48.51 4.16
C GLY A 455 -31.05 -49.56 4.33
N ILE A 456 -31.18 -50.73 3.70
CA ILE A 456 -30.19 -51.82 3.82
C ILE A 456 -28.81 -51.38 3.29
N PRO A 457 -28.67 -50.80 2.08
CA PRO A 457 -27.38 -50.33 1.60
C PRO A 457 -26.75 -49.27 2.50
N LEU A 458 -27.55 -48.32 3.00
CA LEU A 458 -27.05 -47.29 3.92
C LEU A 458 -26.56 -47.92 5.23
N ALA A 459 -27.30 -48.85 5.82
CA ALA A 459 -26.91 -49.55 7.03
C ALA A 459 -25.61 -50.35 6.84
N VAL A 460 -25.48 -51.06 5.70
CA VAL A 460 -24.26 -51.80 5.35
C VAL A 460 -23.07 -50.85 5.21
N VAL A 461 -23.22 -49.74 4.48
CA VAL A 461 -22.15 -48.74 4.31
C VAL A 461 -21.74 -48.14 5.67
N LEU A 462 -22.71 -47.74 6.51
CA LEU A 462 -22.44 -47.19 7.84
C LEU A 462 -21.75 -48.22 8.75
N MET A 463 -22.14 -49.51 8.67
CA MET A 463 -21.47 -50.58 9.40
C MET A 463 -20.02 -50.75 8.95
N LEU A 464 -19.76 -50.71 7.63
CA LEU A 464 -18.42 -50.83 7.07
C LEU A 464 -17.53 -49.62 7.41
N VAL A 465 -18.10 -48.41 7.50
CA VAL A 465 -17.39 -47.22 7.99
C VAL A 465 -17.04 -47.36 9.48
N ARG A 466 -17.99 -47.81 10.32
CA ARG A 466 -17.73 -48.06 11.75
C ARG A 466 -16.66 -49.11 12.01
N ARG A 467 -16.49 -50.07 11.09
CA ARG A 467 -15.43 -51.09 11.13
C ARG A 467 -14.10 -50.62 10.55
N GLY A 468 -13.99 -49.37 10.10
CA GLY A 468 -12.78 -48.82 9.48
C GLY A 468 -12.45 -49.38 8.09
N ILE A 469 -13.35 -50.16 7.49
CA ILE A 469 -13.16 -50.76 6.16
C ILE A 469 -13.42 -49.72 5.06
N LEU A 470 -14.38 -48.82 5.28
CA LEU A 470 -14.65 -47.68 4.41
C LEU A 470 -14.25 -46.38 5.12
N THR A 471 -13.63 -45.47 4.38
CA THR A 471 -13.20 -44.15 4.88
C THR A 471 -14.36 -43.22 5.19
N ASP A 472 -15.44 -43.30 4.42
CA ASP A 472 -16.57 -42.37 4.46
C ASP A 472 -17.82 -42.99 3.82
N HIS A 473 -19.01 -42.55 4.24
CA HIS A 473 -20.27 -43.08 3.71
C HIS A 473 -20.56 -42.66 2.26
N HIS A 474 -19.87 -41.63 1.74
CA HIS A 474 -19.93 -41.26 0.32
C HIS A 474 -19.07 -42.18 -0.58
N VAL A 475 -18.42 -43.20 -0.01
CA VAL A 475 -17.56 -44.18 -0.70
C VAL A 475 -16.59 -43.46 -1.65
N SER A 476 -15.81 -42.53 -1.09
CA SER A 476 -14.98 -41.62 -1.89
C SER A 476 -13.91 -42.37 -2.72
N VAL A 477 -13.42 -43.51 -2.24
CA VAL A 477 -12.40 -44.36 -2.88
C VAL A 477 -13.00 -45.22 -4.01
N LYS A 478 -12.45 -45.09 -5.22
CA LYS A 478 -12.98 -45.72 -6.45
C LYS A 478 -13.07 -47.25 -6.37
N GLU A 479 -12.14 -47.90 -5.69
CA GLU A 479 -12.05 -49.37 -5.60
C GLU A 479 -13.20 -49.97 -4.78
N HIS A 480 -13.64 -49.27 -3.73
CA HIS A 480 -14.75 -49.71 -2.89
C HIS A 480 -16.14 -49.39 -3.48
N ARG A 481 -16.22 -48.53 -4.51
CA ARG A 481 -17.50 -48.16 -5.16
C ARG A 481 -18.13 -49.33 -5.93
N ARG A 482 -17.31 -50.13 -6.63
CA ARG A 482 -17.77 -51.22 -7.49
C ARG A 482 -18.54 -52.31 -6.74
N PRO A 483 -18.03 -52.89 -5.63
CA PRO A 483 -18.76 -53.93 -4.91
C PRO A 483 -20.04 -53.39 -4.26
N VAL A 484 -20.01 -52.15 -3.73
CA VAL A 484 -21.19 -51.50 -3.15
C VAL A 484 -22.27 -51.25 -4.20
N MET A 485 -21.90 -50.71 -5.37
CA MET A 485 -22.83 -50.48 -6.48
C MET A 485 -23.40 -51.79 -7.04
N ALA A 486 -22.59 -52.84 -7.16
CA ALA A 486 -23.06 -54.16 -7.60
C ALA A 486 -24.08 -54.76 -6.62
N GLY A 487 -23.81 -54.67 -5.31
CA GLY A 487 -24.75 -55.11 -4.27
C GLY A 487 -26.08 -54.35 -4.31
N VAL A 488 -26.03 -53.02 -4.48
CA VAL A 488 -27.24 -52.19 -4.63
C VAL A 488 -28.03 -52.57 -5.89
N LEU A 489 -27.37 -52.76 -7.03
CA LEU A 489 -28.04 -53.14 -8.28
C LEU A 489 -28.72 -54.51 -8.17
N VAL A 490 -28.07 -55.49 -7.54
CA VAL A 490 -28.68 -56.81 -7.27
C VAL A 490 -29.90 -56.64 -6.37
N LEU A 491 -29.79 -55.85 -5.31
CA LEU A 491 -30.90 -55.62 -4.38
C LEU A 491 -32.10 -54.93 -5.04
N VAL A 492 -31.85 -53.91 -5.87
CA VAL A 492 -32.89 -53.24 -6.67
C VAL A 492 -33.54 -54.22 -7.63
N LEU A 493 -32.75 -55.05 -8.34
CA LEU A 493 -33.26 -56.02 -9.31
C LEU A 493 -34.09 -57.11 -8.63
N SER A 494 -33.65 -57.62 -7.47
CA SER A 494 -34.38 -58.60 -6.68
C SER A 494 -35.73 -58.05 -6.19
N TYR A 495 -35.75 -56.81 -5.70
CA TYR A 495 -37.00 -56.18 -5.25
C TYR A 495 -37.92 -55.85 -6.44
N LEU A 496 -37.38 -55.40 -7.57
CA LEU A 496 -38.14 -55.18 -8.81
C LEU A 496 -38.80 -56.48 -9.30
N ALA A 497 -38.07 -57.60 -9.29
CA ALA A 497 -38.62 -58.90 -9.65
C ALA A 497 -39.77 -59.32 -8.71
N ALA A 498 -39.60 -59.11 -7.40
CA ALA A 498 -40.66 -59.36 -6.42
C ALA A 498 -41.89 -58.47 -6.66
N ALA A 499 -41.69 -57.18 -6.93
CA ALA A 499 -42.77 -56.26 -7.23
C ALA A 499 -43.55 -56.66 -8.50
N ILE A 500 -42.88 -57.15 -9.55
CA ILE A 500 -43.55 -57.63 -10.77
C ILE A 500 -44.32 -58.94 -10.50
N LEU A 501 -43.69 -59.90 -9.82
CA LEU A 501 -44.30 -61.22 -9.54
C LEU A 501 -45.52 -61.11 -8.63
N LEU A 502 -45.50 -60.20 -7.66
CA LEU A 502 -46.57 -59.97 -6.69
C LEU A 502 -47.57 -58.89 -7.14
N GLN A 503 -47.51 -58.45 -8.40
CA GLN A 503 -48.41 -57.44 -8.97
C GLN A 503 -48.46 -56.12 -8.17
N GLY A 504 -47.28 -55.61 -7.79
CA GLY A 504 -47.13 -54.35 -7.09
C GLY A 504 -47.54 -53.12 -7.93
N PRO A 505 -47.73 -51.94 -7.29
CA PRO A 505 -48.13 -50.70 -7.96
C PRO A 505 -47.18 -50.31 -9.11
N ILE A 506 -47.74 -49.84 -10.22
CA ILE A 506 -46.99 -49.50 -11.44
C ILE A 506 -45.99 -48.36 -11.19
N GLU A 507 -46.30 -47.45 -10.26
CA GLU A 507 -45.46 -46.33 -9.86
C GLU A 507 -44.15 -46.83 -9.23
N ILE A 508 -44.23 -47.88 -8.41
CA ILE A 508 -43.06 -48.48 -7.75
C ILE A 508 -42.22 -49.22 -8.76
N VAL A 509 -42.84 -50.00 -9.65
CA VAL A 509 -42.15 -50.69 -10.74
C VAL A 509 -41.41 -49.67 -11.63
N ALA A 510 -42.07 -48.57 -12.02
CA ALA A 510 -41.49 -47.52 -12.84
C ALA A 510 -40.30 -46.82 -12.16
N LEU A 511 -40.43 -46.45 -10.88
CA LEU A 511 -39.34 -45.84 -10.08
C LEU A 511 -38.14 -46.78 -9.94
N LEU A 512 -38.38 -48.07 -9.71
CA LEU A 512 -37.32 -49.08 -9.58
C LEU A 512 -36.61 -49.34 -10.90
N VAL A 513 -37.35 -49.41 -12.01
CA VAL A 513 -36.76 -49.51 -13.37
C VAL A 513 -35.89 -48.28 -13.65
N ALA A 514 -36.40 -47.07 -13.40
CA ALA A 514 -35.64 -45.84 -13.60
C ALA A 514 -34.38 -45.81 -12.73
N THR A 515 -34.48 -46.21 -11.47
CA THR A 515 -33.36 -46.29 -10.53
C THR A 515 -32.32 -47.32 -10.96
N PHE A 516 -32.75 -48.50 -11.43
CA PHE A 516 -31.87 -49.56 -11.91
C PHE A 516 -31.09 -49.10 -13.15
N LEU A 517 -31.79 -48.51 -14.14
CA LEU A 517 -31.16 -47.98 -15.35
C LEU A 517 -30.18 -46.85 -15.05
N ALA A 518 -30.56 -45.90 -14.19
CA ALA A 518 -29.68 -44.82 -13.75
C ALA A 518 -28.44 -45.37 -13.01
N GLY A 519 -28.64 -46.35 -12.13
CA GLY A 519 -27.57 -47.05 -11.43
C GLY A 519 -26.62 -47.78 -12.38
N LEU A 520 -27.14 -48.41 -13.45
CA LEU A 520 -26.34 -49.06 -14.49
C LEU A 520 -25.49 -48.04 -15.26
N VAL A 521 -26.08 -46.90 -15.64
CA VAL A 521 -25.35 -45.81 -16.30
C VAL A 521 -24.23 -45.29 -15.39
N ILE A 522 -24.49 -45.08 -14.10
CA ILE A 522 -23.44 -44.69 -13.14
C ILE A 522 -22.37 -45.77 -13.04
N ALA A 523 -22.74 -47.04 -12.90
CA ALA A 523 -21.80 -48.14 -12.77
C ALA A 523 -20.87 -48.26 -13.99
N VAL A 524 -21.43 -48.06 -15.20
CA VAL A 524 -20.67 -48.03 -16.45
C VAL A 524 -19.80 -46.79 -16.50
N VAL A 525 -20.31 -45.58 -16.29
CA VAL A 525 -19.54 -44.35 -16.57
C VAL A 525 -18.58 -43.95 -15.43
N SER A 526 -18.88 -44.30 -14.18
CA SER A 526 -18.11 -43.91 -12.99
C SER A 526 -16.61 -44.29 -12.97
N PRO A 527 -16.13 -45.37 -13.62
CA PRO A 527 -14.69 -45.66 -13.74
C PRO A 527 -13.94 -44.57 -14.51
N TRP A 528 -14.57 -44.02 -15.55
CA TRP A 528 -13.95 -43.07 -16.48
C TRP A 528 -14.23 -41.61 -16.11
N TRP A 529 -15.43 -41.31 -15.59
CA TRP A 529 -15.82 -39.95 -15.24
C TRP A 529 -16.53 -39.88 -13.88
N LYS A 530 -16.10 -38.95 -13.03
CA LYS A 530 -16.70 -38.71 -11.71
C LYS A 530 -18.02 -37.93 -11.89
N ILE A 531 -19.10 -38.64 -12.23
CA ILE A 531 -20.45 -38.07 -12.34
C ILE A 531 -21.04 -37.82 -10.94
N SER A 532 -21.72 -36.69 -10.76
CA SER A 532 -22.43 -36.37 -9.51
C SER A 532 -23.74 -37.16 -9.42
N GLY A 533 -23.76 -38.19 -8.56
CA GLY A 533 -25.00 -38.93 -8.26
C GLY A 533 -26.11 -38.03 -7.68
N HIS A 534 -25.76 -36.93 -7.00
CA HIS A 534 -26.72 -35.94 -6.48
C HIS A 534 -27.39 -35.16 -7.62
N GLY A 535 -26.63 -34.75 -8.64
CA GLY A 535 -27.19 -34.06 -9.81
C GLY A 535 -28.09 -34.96 -10.65
N MET A 536 -27.70 -36.22 -10.84
CA MET A 536 -28.51 -37.22 -11.52
C MET A 536 -29.82 -37.49 -10.78
N MET A 537 -29.76 -37.68 -9.45
CA MET A 537 -30.96 -37.90 -8.65
C MET A 537 -31.90 -36.70 -8.69
N MET A 538 -31.41 -35.47 -8.53
CA MET A 538 -32.26 -34.27 -8.60
C MET A 538 -32.93 -34.13 -9.97
N GLY A 539 -32.22 -34.43 -11.07
CA GLY A 539 -32.82 -34.48 -12.40
C GLY A 539 -33.94 -35.52 -12.50
N GLY A 540 -33.71 -36.73 -12.01
CA GLY A 540 -34.71 -37.80 -11.96
C GLY A 540 -35.93 -37.44 -11.09
N THR A 541 -35.69 -36.82 -9.93
CA THR A 541 -36.75 -36.34 -9.01
C THR A 541 -37.62 -35.28 -9.69
N ILE A 542 -37.03 -34.29 -10.36
CA ILE A 542 -37.78 -33.25 -11.08
C ILE A 542 -38.65 -33.87 -12.17
N VAL A 543 -38.10 -34.80 -12.96
CA VAL A 543 -38.86 -35.50 -14.01
C VAL A 543 -40.01 -36.31 -13.39
N ALA A 544 -39.74 -37.13 -12.38
CA ALA A 544 -40.75 -37.97 -11.73
C ALA A 544 -41.90 -37.13 -11.13
N LEU A 545 -41.58 -36.06 -10.40
CA LEU A 545 -42.58 -35.16 -9.82
C LEU A 545 -43.37 -34.42 -10.91
N THR A 546 -42.73 -34.02 -12.01
CA THR A 546 -43.41 -33.33 -13.11
C THR A 546 -44.37 -34.26 -13.86
N THR A 547 -43.99 -35.52 -14.04
CA THR A 547 -44.87 -36.52 -14.67
C THR A 547 -46.05 -36.89 -13.77
N SER A 548 -45.86 -36.96 -12.46
CA SER A 548 -46.92 -37.36 -11.51
C SER A 548 -47.85 -36.21 -11.08
N TRP A 549 -47.32 -35.00 -10.87
CA TRP A 549 -48.07 -33.85 -10.33
C TRP A 549 -48.11 -32.65 -11.28
N GLY A 550 -47.71 -32.82 -12.55
CA GLY A 550 -47.74 -31.78 -13.57
C GLY A 550 -46.77 -30.64 -13.31
N VAL A 551 -47.16 -29.40 -13.65
CA VAL A 551 -46.30 -28.21 -13.58
C VAL A 551 -45.73 -27.94 -12.18
N VAL A 552 -46.39 -28.41 -11.13
CA VAL A 552 -45.95 -28.26 -9.72
C VAL A 552 -44.58 -28.91 -9.51
N GLY A 553 -44.26 -29.99 -10.23
CA GLY A 553 -42.94 -30.64 -10.16
C GLY A 553 -41.77 -29.73 -10.59
N LEU A 554 -42.03 -28.73 -11.45
CA LEU A 554 -41.00 -27.78 -11.88
C LEU A 554 -40.57 -26.82 -10.77
N LEU A 555 -41.34 -26.69 -9.69
CA LEU A 555 -40.93 -25.91 -8.51
C LEU A 555 -39.68 -26.49 -7.81
N PHE A 556 -39.29 -27.74 -8.12
CA PHE A 556 -38.04 -28.34 -7.63
C PHE A 556 -36.81 -27.98 -8.48
N VAL A 557 -36.95 -27.32 -9.63
CA VAL A 557 -35.81 -26.88 -10.46
C VAL A 557 -34.86 -25.94 -9.70
N PRO A 558 -35.33 -24.90 -8.98
CA PRO A 558 -34.46 -24.06 -8.15
C PRO A 558 -33.69 -24.85 -7.09
N VAL A 559 -34.33 -25.86 -6.48
CA VAL A 559 -33.69 -26.74 -5.48
C VAL A 559 -32.60 -27.58 -6.14
N GLY A 560 -32.88 -28.16 -7.32
CA GLY A 560 -31.89 -28.91 -8.11
C GLY A 560 -30.67 -28.07 -8.50
N LEU A 561 -30.90 -26.83 -8.93
CA LEU A 561 -29.81 -25.88 -9.24
C LEU A 561 -29.01 -25.51 -7.99
N ALA A 562 -29.65 -25.29 -6.85
CA ALA A 562 -28.98 -25.01 -5.57
C ALA A 562 -28.11 -26.19 -5.10
N VAL A 563 -28.59 -27.43 -5.20
CA VAL A 563 -27.82 -28.65 -4.88
C VAL A 563 -26.63 -28.80 -5.82
N CYS A 564 -26.83 -28.63 -7.13
CA CYS A 564 -25.74 -28.67 -8.11
C CYS A 564 -24.69 -27.59 -7.85
N TRP A 565 -25.11 -26.37 -7.51
CA TRP A 565 -24.21 -25.26 -7.15
C TRP A 565 -23.39 -25.57 -5.89
N SER A 566 -24.03 -26.10 -4.84
CA SER A 566 -23.35 -26.53 -3.61
C SER A 566 -22.27 -27.58 -3.90
N ARG A 567 -22.56 -28.58 -4.75
CA ARG A 567 -21.59 -29.64 -5.14
C ARG A 567 -20.38 -29.10 -5.93
N ILE A 568 -20.57 -28.07 -6.75
CA ILE A 568 -19.46 -27.39 -7.46
C ILE A 568 -18.60 -26.62 -6.45
N ARG A 569 -19.21 -25.92 -5.49
CA ARG A 569 -18.52 -25.13 -4.47
C ARG A 569 -17.75 -25.96 -3.45
N LEU A 570 -18.24 -27.15 -3.09
CA LEU A 570 -17.56 -28.09 -2.18
C LEU A 570 -16.33 -28.79 -2.79
N GLN A 571 -15.88 -28.41 -4.00
CA GLN A 571 -14.70 -28.94 -4.72
C GLN A 571 -14.69 -30.47 -4.98
N ASP A 572 -15.80 -31.17 -4.78
CA ASP A 572 -15.91 -32.59 -5.12
C ASP A 572 -15.91 -32.86 -6.64
N HIS A 573 -16.14 -31.82 -7.45
CA HIS A 573 -16.09 -31.85 -8.90
C HIS A 573 -15.52 -30.53 -9.45
N THR A 574 -14.31 -30.57 -10.03
CA THR A 574 -13.74 -29.48 -10.84
C THR A 574 -13.72 -29.88 -12.31
N GLY A 575 -14.06 -28.96 -13.22
CA GLY A 575 -14.09 -29.22 -14.66
C GLY A 575 -12.75 -29.74 -15.23
N PRO A 576 -12.75 -30.47 -16.36
CA PRO A 576 -11.58 -31.18 -16.88
C PRO A 576 -10.37 -30.27 -17.19
N GLN A 577 -10.61 -28.99 -17.44
CA GLN A 577 -9.60 -28.05 -17.94
C GLN A 577 -8.67 -27.50 -16.84
N HIS A 578 -9.10 -27.52 -15.57
CA HIS A 578 -8.29 -27.06 -14.45
C HIS A 578 -7.38 -28.14 -13.86
N LEU A 579 -7.64 -29.43 -14.13
CA LEU A 579 -6.95 -30.54 -13.47
C LEU A 579 -5.53 -30.82 -14.02
N ARG A 580 -5.21 -30.38 -15.24
CA ARG A 580 -3.82 -30.37 -15.74
C ARG A 580 -3.03 -29.19 -15.15
N LEU A 581 -3.63 -28.00 -15.13
CA LEU A 581 -2.99 -26.79 -14.57
C LEU A 581 -2.84 -26.83 -13.05
N ASP A 582 -3.80 -27.35 -12.29
CA ASP A 582 -3.73 -27.42 -10.81
C ASP A 582 -2.87 -28.60 -10.32
N ARG A 583 -2.78 -29.71 -11.06
CA ARG A 583 -1.77 -30.75 -10.76
C ARG A 583 -0.37 -30.24 -11.03
N ASP A 584 -0.14 -29.57 -12.14
CA ASP A 584 1.19 -29.04 -12.47
C ASP A 584 1.57 -27.89 -11.52
N MET A 585 0.61 -27.02 -11.13
CA MET A 585 0.86 -25.98 -10.13
C MET A 585 1.06 -26.54 -8.72
N ARG A 586 0.22 -27.46 -8.22
CA ARG A 586 0.42 -28.06 -6.89
C ARG A 586 1.69 -28.90 -6.81
N ARG A 587 2.04 -29.64 -7.87
CA ARG A 587 3.27 -30.45 -7.90
C ARG A 587 4.52 -29.55 -7.93
N ASN A 588 4.45 -28.41 -8.62
CA ASN A 588 5.52 -27.41 -8.59
C ASN A 588 5.57 -26.67 -7.24
N HIS A 589 4.43 -26.33 -6.64
CA HIS A 589 4.36 -25.59 -5.37
C HIS A 589 4.78 -26.44 -4.16
N VAL A 590 4.39 -27.72 -4.10
CA VAL A 590 4.88 -28.66 -3.08
C VAL A 590 6.36 -28.98 -3.27
N GLY A 591 6.82 -29.06 -4.52
CA GLY A 591 8.25 -29.18 -4.83
C GLY A 591 9.06 -27.95 -4.40
N ASP A 592 8.53 -26.75 -4.61
CA ASP A 592 9.14 -25.50 -4.16
C ASP A 592 9.15 -25.38 -2.63
N ALA A 593 8.04 -25.70 -1.96
CA ALA A 593 7.94 -25.67 -0.50
C ALA A 593 8.91 -26.66 0.17
N ASN A 594 9.03 -27.89 -0.37
CA ASN A 594 10.01 -28.85 0.14
C ASN A 594 11.45 -28.38 -0.13
N ARG A 595 11.72 -27.76 -1.28
CA ARG A 595 13.05 -27.18 -1.58
C ARG A 595 13.40 -26.02 -0.66
N GLU A 596 12.45 -25.13 -0.38
CA GLU A 596 12.61 -24.04 0.58
C GLU A 596 12.88 -24.58 1.98
N ARG A 597 12.13 -25.59 2.43
CA ARG A 597 12.34 -26.25 3.72
C ARG A 597 13.74 -26.87 3.83
N SER A 598 14.17 -27.67 2.85
CA SER A 598 15.49 -28.29 2.86
C SER A 598 16.62 -27.24 2.79
N ALA A 599 16.45 -26.17 2.02
CA ALA A 599 17.42 -25.07 1.95
C ALA A 599 17.51 -24.31 3.29
N GLN A 600 16.37 -24.13 3.98
CA GLN A 600 16.33 -23.49 5.29
C GLN A 600 17.01 -24.35 6.36
N ILE A 601 16.69 -25.65 6.41
CA ILE A 601 17.33 -26.59 7.34
C ILE A 601 18.84 -26.59 7.13
N LEU A 602 19.31 -26.64 5.88
CA LEU A 602 20.74 -26.61 5.58
C LEU A 602 21.40 -25.29 6.02
N ALA A 603 20.76 -24.14 5.74
CA ALA A 603 21.27 -22.83 6.16
C ALA A 603 21.38 -22.73 7.69
N ASP A 604 20.37 -23.20 8.41
CA ASP A 604 20.34 -23.20 9.86
C ASP A 604 21.44 -24.10 10.44
N LYS A 605 21.66 -25.30 9.86
CA LYS A 605 22.77 -26.18 10.23
C LYS A 605 24.13 -25.53 10.00
N ILE A 606 24.35 -24.88 8.85
CA ILE A 606 25.61 -24.19 8.56
C ILE A 606 25.84 -23.02 9.52
N ASN A 607 24.82 -22.21 9.77
CA ASN A 607 24.95 -21.07 10.69
C ASN A 607 25.20 -21.54 12.13
N LEU A 608 24.56 -22.63 12.55
CA LEU A 608 24.83 -23.24 13.86
C LEU A 608 26.30 -23.66 14.00
N LEU A 609 26.89 -24.29 12.98
CA LEU A 609 28.31 -24.65 13.00
C LEU A 609 29.21 -23.40 13.06
N LEU A 610 28.87 -22.32 12.34
CA LEU A 610 29.64 -21.09 12.35
C LEU A 610 29.61 -20.37 13.71
N ASP A 611 28.48 -20.42 14.40
CA ASP A 611 28.30 -19.76 15.69
C ASP A 611 28.96 -20.53 16.84
N THR A 612 28.94 -21.87 16.75
CA THR A 612 29.41 -22.79 17.81
C THR A 612 30.89 -23.17 17.65
N LEU A 613 31.31 -23.56 16.45
CA LEU A 613 32.66 -24.09 16.22
C LEU A 613 33.70 -22.98 16.06
N ARG A 614 34.94 -23.31 16.40
CA ARG A 614 36.13 -22.48 16.22
C ARG A 614 37.19 -23.27 15.45
N THR A 615 38.06 -22.58 14.73
CA THR A 615 39.18 -23.20 14.02
C THR A 615 40.19 -23.78 15.02
N GLU A 616 41.13 -24.61 14.53
CA GLU A 616 42.24 -25.14 15.35
C GLU A 616 43.07 -24.04 16.02
N ALA A 617 43.08 -22.83 15.45
CA ALA A 617 43.72 -21.63 16.00
C ALA A 617 42.82 -20.82 16.97
N GLY A 618 41.63 -21.33 17.32
CA GLY A 618 40.66 -20.70 18.22
C GLY A 618 39.87 -19.53 17.63
N GLN A 619 39.99 -19.28 16.32
CA GLN A 619 39.31 -18.16 15.65
C GLN A 619 37.94 -18.58 15.08
N PRO A 620 36.99 -17.66 14.91
CA PRO A 620 35.74 -17.95 14.19
C PRO A 620 36.02 -18.34 12.74
N TYR A 621 35.23 -19.26 12.20
CA TYR A 621 35.32 -19.63 10.79
C TYR A 621 34.89 -18.45 9.90
N ASP A 622 35.84 -17.91 9.14
CA ASP A 622 35.59 -16.88 8.14
C ASP A 622 35.53 -17.48 6.73
N PHE A 623 35.08 -16.69 5.75
CA PHE A 623 34.96 -17.17 4.38
C PHE A 623 36.31 -17.59 3.77
N THR A 624 37.42 -16.92 4.14
CA THR A 624 38.74 -17.23 3.57
C THR A 624 39.26 -18.58 4.03
N THR A 625 39.08 -18.89 5.32
CA THR A 625 39.42 -20.19 5.91
C THR A 625 38.60 -21.32 5.29
N ILE A 626 37.27 -21.11 5.15
CA ILE A 626 36.39 -22.11 4.54
C ILE A 626 36.72 -22.32 3.07
N GLN A 627 36.99 -21.24 2.33
CA GLN A 627 37.36 -21.32 0.92
C GLN A 627 38.67 -22.08 0.72
N GLN A 628 39.67 -21.84 1.57
CA GLN A 628 40.94 -22.56 1.50
C GLN A 628 40.76 -24.03 1.87
N GLY A 629 40.08 -24.35 2.97
CA GLY A 629 39.85 -25.73 3.41
C GLY A 629 39.03 -26.57 2.42
N LEU A 630 38.12 -25.94 1.67
CA LEU A 630 37.40 -26.59 0.57
C LEU A 630 38.28 -26.78 -0.67
N LYS A 631 39.15 -25.81 -0.98
CA LYS A 631 40.09 -25.88 -2.10
C LYS A 631 41.09 -27.02 -1.91
N ASP A 632 41.57 -27.21 -0.68
CA ASP A 632 42.48 -28.30 -0.31
C ASP A 632 41.83 -29.69 -0.49
N ARG A 633 40.50 -29.75 -0.46
CA ARG A 633 39.67 -30.95 -0.72
C ARG A 633 39.14 -31.02 -2.16
N GLY A 634 39.66 -30.18 -3.06
CA GLY A 634 39.31 -30.19 -4.49
C GLY A 634 37.91 -29.65 -4.80
N VAL A 635 37.35 -28.79 -3.94
CA VAL A 635 36.04 -28.13 -4.15
C VAL A 635 36.19 -26.62 -4.13
N ALA A 636 35.79 -25.95 -5.22
CA ALA A 636 35.80 -24.50 -5.30
C ALA A 636 34.42 -23.91 -4.95
N ILE A 637 34.39 -22.88 -4.11
CA ILE A 637 33.18 -22.11 -3.78
C ILE A 637 33.39 -20.61 -3.99
N SER A 638 32.41 -19.95 -4.60
CA SER A 638 32.38 -18.49 -4.73
C SER A 638 31.74 -17.83 -3.52
N ARG A 639 32.09 -16.57 -3.26
CA ARG A 639 31.53 -15.78 -2.16
C ARG A 639 30.01 -15.62 -2.26
N THR A 640 29.50 -15.54 -3.50
CA THR A 640 28.07 -15.48 -3.79
C THR A 640 27.37 -16.81 -3.51
N LYS A 641 27.94 -17.94 -3.94
CA LYS A 641 27.38 -19.28 -3.65
C LYS A 641 27.36 -19.55 -2.14
N TRP A 642 28.41 -19.16 -1.42
CA TRP A 642 28.47 -19.25 0.04
C TRP A 642 27.39 -18.40 0.74
N HIS A 643 27.19 -17.16 0.30
CA HIS A 643 26.13 -16.31 0.84
C HIS A 643 24.75 -16.96 0.67
N TYR A 644 24.48 -17.51 -0.52
CA TYR A 644 23.22 -18.18 -0.82
C TYR A 644 22.96 -19.43 0.02
N LEU A 645 23.99 -20.22 0.32
CA LEU A 645 23.86 -21.36 1.24
C LEU A 645 23.52 -20.92 2.67
N LYS A 646 24.06 -19.78 3.13
CA LYS A 646 23.77 -19.23 4.47
C LYS A 646 22.39 -18.59 4.59
N THR A 647 21.80 -18.14 3.48
CA THR A 647 20.52 -17.43 3.45
C THR A 647 19.36 -18.27 2.93
N ALA A 648 19.56 -19.58 2.75
CA ALA A 648 18.56 -20.51 2.22
C ALA A 648 18.03 -20.13 0.81
N ASP A 649 18.87 -19.58 -0.06
CA ASP A 649 18.43 -19.22 -1.43
C ASP A 649 18.32 -20.47 -2.32
N ILE A 650 17.08 -20.85 -2.64
CA ILE A 650 16.72 -22.05 -3.41
C ILE A 650 17.30 -22.11 -4.83
N ARG A 651 17.83 -21.00 -5.37
CA ARG A 651 18.45 -20.97 -6.70
C ARG A 651 19.79 -21.70 -6.74
N VAL A 652 20.42 -21.90 -5.58
CA VAL A 652 21.67 -22.65 -5.46
C VAL A 652 21.37 -24.05 -4.94
N ARG A 653 21.62 -25.05 -5.77
CA ARG A 653 21.61 -26.45 -5.33
C ARG A 653 23.03 -26.85 -4.90
N PRO A 654 23.28 -27.08 -3.60
CA PRO A 654 24.55 -27.63 -3.18
C PRO A 654 24.67 -29.08 -3.67
N ASP A 655 25.81 -29.38 -4.24
CA ASP A 655 26.21 -30.73 -4.59
C ASP A 655 26.62 -31.48 -3.32
N GLU A 656 26.34 -32.79 -3.26
CA GLU A 656 26.66 -33.62 -2.09
C GLU A 656 28.17 -33.61 -1.80
N LYS A 657 29.00 -33.54 -2.84
CA LYS A 657 30.46 -33.40 -2.73
C LYS A 657 30.85 -32.14 -1.95
N LEU A 658 30.19 -31.01 -2.20
CA LEU A 658 30.39 -29.77 -1.45
C LEU A 658 29.95 -29.89 0.01
N LEU A 659 28.80 -30.51 0.27
CA LEU A 659 28.29 -30.68 1.65
C LEU A 659 29.19 -31.59 2.49
N ARG A 660 29.71 -32.67 1.89
CA ARG A 660 30.67 -33.57 2.55
C ARG A 660 31.98 -32.86 2.85
N ALA A 661 32.54 -32.15 1.87
CA ALA A 661 33.76 -31.37 2.05
C ALA A 661 33.59 -30.27 3.11
N LEU A 662 32.42 -29.63 3.18
CA LEU A 662 32.10 -28.67 4.25
C LEU A 662 32.09 -29.33 5.62
N GLY A 663 31.44 -30.50 5.77
CA GLY A 663 31.44 -31.26 7.02
C GLY A 663 32.85 -31.55 7.53
N GLU A 664 33.73 -32.00 6.63
CA GLU A 664 35.14 -32.25 6.95
C GLU A 664 35.94 -30.99 7.31
N VAL A 665 35.66 -29.84 6.68
CA VAL A 665 36.30 -28.55 7.03
C VAL A 665 35.90 -28.09 8.44
N PHE A 666 34.65 -28.36 8.84
CA PHE A 666 34.17 -28.09 10.18
C PHE A 666 34.54 -29.18 11.20
N GLY A 667 35.15 -30.29 10.78
CA GLY A 667 35.47 -31.42 11.66
C GLY A 667 34.25 -32.17 12.20
N VAL A 668 33.12 -32.12 11.48
CA VAL A 668 31.85 -32.78 11.87
C VAL A 668 31.52 -33.94 10.94
N ASP A 669 30.69 -34.89 11.39
CA ASP A 669 30.23 -36.00 10.55
C ASP A 669 29.56 -35.44 9.28
N PRO A 670 30.06 -35.76 8.06
CA PRO A 670 29.49 -35.29 6.80
C PRO A 670 27.98 -35.54 6.65
N ARG A 671 27.44 -36.58 7.32
CA ARG A 671 26.01 -36.90 7.31
C ARG A 671 25.16 -35.79 7.91
N TYR A 672 25.71 -34.96 8.82
CA TYR A 672 24.99 -33.84 9.43
C TYR A 672 24.49 -32.83 8.39
N LEU A 673 25.32 -32.48 7.40
CA LEU A 673 24.96 -31.52 6.35
C LEU A 673 24.28 -32.17 5.14
N VAL A 674 24.50 -33.46 4.92
CA VAL A 674 23.94 -34.20 3.77
C VAL A 674 22.50 -34.67 4.01
N GLN A 675 22.16 -35.02 5.26
CA GLN A 675 20.82 -35.54 5.62
C GLN A 675 20.08 -34.53 6.49
N GLU A 676 18.76 -34.41 6.32
CA GLU A 676 17.92 -33.53 7.17
C GLU A 676 17.99 -33.97 8.65
N ASP A 677 17.99 -35.27 8.92
CA ASP A 677 18.05 -35.85 10.27
C ASP A 677 19.45 -36.39 10.63
N GLY A 678 20.50 -35.82 10.02
CA GLY A 678 21.89 -36.24 10.29
C GLY A 678 22.32 -36.03 11.77
N PRO A 679 23.25 -36.85 12.28
CA PRO A 679 23.66 -36.82 13.69
C PRO A 679 24.26 -35.46 14.08
N LEU A 680 23.84 -34.92 15.22
CA LEU A 680 24.35 -33.65 15.76
C LEU A 680 25.85 -33.78 16.11
N PRO A 681 26.67 -32.74 15.82
CA PRO A 681 28.05 -32.73 16.27
C PRO A 681 28.14 -32.73 17.80
N GLN A 682 29.04 -33.55 18.35
CA GLN A 682 29.19 -33.75 19.80
C GLN A 682 29.44 -32.43 20.57
N GLN A 683 30.19 -31.50 20.01
CA GLN A 683 30.45 -30.19 20.62
C GLN A 683 29.19 -29.30 20.66
N VAL A 684 28.37 -29.36 19.61
CA VAL A 684 27.08 -28.64 19.52
C VAL A 684 26.07 -29.25 20.50
N GLU A 685 26.07 -30.57 20.62
CA GLU A 685 25.24 -31.30 21.58
C GLU A 685 25.57 -30.94 23.03
N GLN A 686 26.86 -30.85 23.39
CA GLN A 686 27.32 -30.42 24.71
C GLN A 686 26.88 -28.99 25.07
N GLU A 687 26.95 -28.07 24.11
CA GLU A 687 26.51 -26.68 24.30
C GLU A 687 24.98 -26.58 24.41
N LEU A 688 24.24 -27.35 23.59
CA LEU A 688 22.77 -27.46 23.66
C LEU A 688 22.28 -28.05 24.98
N HIS A 689 22.98 -29.05 25.54
CA HIS A 689 22.68 -29.56 26.88
C HIS A 689 22.82 -28.49 27.95
N THR A 690 23.84 -27.63 27.84
CA THR A 690 24.06 -26.51 28.77
C THR A 690 22.97 -25.44 28.65
N VAL A 691 22.60 -25.06 27.43
CA VAL A 691 21.50 -24.10 27.16
C VAL A 691 20.13 -24.65 27.59
N ARG A 692 19.87 -25.94 27.35
CA ARG A 692 18.64 -26.61 27.81
C ARG A 692 18.60 -26.70 29.34
N ALA A 693 19.73 -26.94 30.01
CA ALA A 693 19.81 -26.94 31.47
C ALA A 693 19.52 -25.54 32.05
N LEU A 694 20.04 -24.48 31.43
CA LEU A 694 19.76 -23.09 31.82
C LEU A 694 18.28 -22.72 31.60
N ARG A 695 17.70 -23.08 30.45
CA ARG A 695 16.26 -22.89 30.19
C ARG A 695 15.38 -23.69 31.14
N ARG A 696 15.76 -24.93 31.49
CA ARG A 696 15.06 -25.73 32.50
C ARG A 696 15.11 -25.07 33.87
N ALA A 697 16.26 -24.50 34.27
CA ALA A 697 16.37 -23.74 35.52
C ALA A 697 15.51 -22.45 35.51
N GLU A 698 15.45 -21.73 34.39
CA GLU A 698 14.58 -20.56 34.24
C GLU A 698 13.09 -20.92 34.25
N VAL A 699 12.68 -21.98 33.55
CA VAL A 699 11.29 -22.47 33.55
C VAL A 699 10.92 -22.99 34.93
N ARG A 700 11.83 -23.68 35.63
CA ARG A 700 11.63 -24.11 37.03
C ARG A 700 11.43 -22.91 37.95
N ASN A 701 12.27 -21.88 37.83
CA ASN A 701 12.16 -20.66 38.61
C ASN A 701 10.92 -19.83 38.22
N PHE A 702 10.47 -19.89 36.98
CA PHE A 702 9.24 -19.25 36.51
C PHE A 702 8.00 -19.99 37.04
N ALA A 703 7.95 -21.33 36.91
CA ALA A 703 6.88 -22.17 37.42
C ALA A 703 6.75 -22.06 38.95
N ALA A 704 7.86 -22.08 39.70
CA ALA A 704 7.88 -21.89 41.14
C ALA A 704 7.38 -20.49 41.59
N ARG A 705 7.53 -19.47 40.73
CA ARG A 705 7.03 -18.10 40.99
C ARG A 705 5.58 -17.88 40.54
N ALA A 706 5.17 -18.54 39.45
CA ALA A 706 3.83 -18.42 38.89
C ALA A 706 2.81 -19.29 39.62
N LEU A 707 3.25 -20.43 40.17
CA LEU A 707 2.43 -21.38 40.91
C LEU A 707 2.74 -21.25 42.40
N GLY A 708 2.39 -20.11 42.98
CA GLY A 708 2.41 -19.95 44.43
C GLY A 708 1.37 -20.88 45.06
N GLN A 709 1.84 -21.84 45.86
CA GLN A 709 1.07 -22.87 46.62
C GLN A 709 0.74 -24.19 45.90
N ILE A 710 1.67 -24.78 45.16
CA ILE A 710 1.59 -26.23 44.87
C ILE A 710 2.54 -26.98 45.80
N ASP A 711 2.02 -28.04 46.42
CA ASP A 711 2.76 -29.03 47.20
C ASP A 711 3.93 -29.62 46.37
N PRO A 712 5.17 -29.75 46.92
CA PRO A 712 6.32 -30.35 46.23
C PRO A 712 6.02 -31.62 45.43
N GLU A 713 5.11 -32.49 45.88
CA GLU A 713 4.74 -33.72 45.14
C GLU A 713 4.02 -33.42 43.81
N GLY A 714 3.15 -32.40 43.75
CA GLY A 714 2.43 -32.02 42.54
C GLY A 714 3.34 -31.35 41.49
N LEU A 715 4.37 -30.63 41.94
CA LEU A 715 5.39 -30.09 41.05
C LEU A 715 6.27 -31.20 40.47
N GLN A 716 6.62 -32.21 41.28
CA GLN A 716 7.37 -33.38 40.84
C GLN A 716 6.61 -34.18 39.78
N ALA A 717 5.31 -34.42 39.98
CA ALA A 717 4.46 -35.15 39.04
C ALA A 717 4.33 -34.46 37.66
N ILE A 718 4.26 -33.13 37.63
CA ILE A 718 4.21 -32.35 36.38
C ILE A 718 5.56 -32.41 35.66
N LEU A 719 6.67 -32.37 36.41
CA LEU A 719 8.01 -32.50 35.85
C LEU A 719 8.27 -33.90 35.26
N ASP A 720 7.81 -34.96 35.93
CA ASP A 720 7.92 -36.35 35.45
C ASP A 720 7.12 -36.58 34.15
N VAL A 721 5.97 -35.93 33.99
CA VAL A 721 5.17 -35.98 32.75
C VAL A 721 5.87 -35.27 31.60
N ILE A 722 6.50 -34.12 31.86
CA ILE A 722 7.26 -33.38 30.85
C ILE A 722 8.55 -34.13 30.47
N GLU A 723 9.18 -34.85 31.40
CA GLU A 723 10.34 -35.68 31.11
C GLU A 723 10.01 -36.96 30.32
N LYS A 724 8.83 -37.56 30.53
CA LYS A 724 8.34 -38.68 29.72
C LYS A 724 8.08 -38.29 28.26
N ASP A 725 7.56 -37.10 28.02
CA ASP A 725 7.24 -36.60 26.66
C ASP A 725 8.51 -36.22 25.86
N GLN A 726 9.68 -36.10 26.52
CA GLN A 726 10.96 -35.75 25.88
C GLN A 726 11.91 -36.94 25.66
N HIS A 727 11.57 -38.14 26.13
CA HIS A 727 12.40 -39.34 26.00
C HIS A 727 11.79 -40.47 25.14
N GLU A 728 10.65 -40.24 24.47
CA GLU A 728 10.25 -41.14 23.39
C GLU A 728 11.07 -40.82 22.12
N PRO A 729 11.77 -41.81 21.53
CA PRO A 729 12.69 -41.62 20.41
C PRO A 729 12.02 -41.21 19.10
#